data_AF-A0AA43QG66-F1
#
_entry.id   AF-A0AA43QG66-F1
#
_cell.length_a   1.000
_cell.length_b   1.000
_cell.length_c   1.000
_cell.angle_alpha   90.00
_cell.angle_beta   90.00
_cell.angle_gamma   90.00
#
_symmetry.space_group_name_H-M   'P 1'
#
loop_
_entity.id
_entity.type
_entity.pdbx_description
1 polymer ?
#
loop_
_entity_poly.entity_id
_entity_poly.type
_entity_poly.pdbx_seq_one_letter_code
_entity_poly.pdbx_strand_id
1 'polypeptide(L)'
;MTISSSRYVQPAREGDGVNGRRSPKPPPRTWNAIDPPFRGYQTLPTDSYSQTSSNDPIIIDNGSHLIRAGYSTSSKPLLEFPADVARYKDRKTNRHVCYVGYNAFADATTRGQIKGPFQEATNVVEKWDYMENVLDYVFSSLGVDNGERGGIGRGIVMTEPIAALGYTRKTMNEVLFECYRAPSVAYGIDALFSFKQNKGSDGIIISSSHTSTHVLPVLAGKAIMSGVSRLNFGGYHAALYLKKLLHLKYPGFPAQIKDYQVEQMVRDQCYVSQNFDHEIAHYLEWTGLEDRDRIIQFPFTEHTVIEKSKEELEQIAERKRQGGIRLQEQAAQMRLKKLIEKEQNLEFWKDLQRRLEGQTKKEVKRLLDAEELKDEAALDRTIKDLEKRIRKARNKDIGVEEPEEQEEQSFPLLDTPDADLDEAGLKQKRHQRLMKSGLEARQRAKAEKAQEAARQAEVQRLDDEQRDTNLDSWLQQRRAKRSTLLQQIKDRDRQTRDLGNRKSLASQIRMKTLASLASDQPGRKRRRGGGDDDDFGANDEDWGVYRTVQTGEPGASDEEEEEDLDGDMRKLEAELLQHDPEFSEAHTMGAARDWTKSLMHAFLRGPRPFDPESQRELHQLHLNVERIRVPEVVFQPSIAGLDQAGLVDIAAGVIESGFGKDGRDRRAVLKDIFFTGGNTMFEGFQQRFEKDLRALLPVDAVMQTRKAKDPLLDAWKGAANWAREPGYKPASVSRAEYEEKGSEYMKEHNLGNVG
;
A
#
# COMPACT_ATOMS: atom_id res chain seq x y z
N MET A 1 -7.19 24.80 -25.50
CA MET A 1 -8.03 23.63 -25.17
C MET A 1 -9.04 24.05 -24.13
N THR A 2 -10.27 23.62 -24.32
CA THR A 2 -11.52 23.98 -23.65
C THR A 2 -11.44 23.93 -22.12
N ILE A 3 -11.90 25.01 -21.47
CA ILE A 3 -12.04 25.13 -20.02
C ILE A 3 -13.24 24.27 -19.60
N SER A 4 -12.98 23.21 -18.84
CA SER A 4 -14.00 22.45 -18.13
C SER A 4 -14.07 22.98 -16.70
N SER A 5 -15.13 23.73 -16.36
CA SER A 5 -15.39 24.15 -14.99
C SER A 5 -15.81 22.96 -14.13
N SER A 6 -15.09 22.66 -13.06
CA SER A 6 -15.63 21.88 -11.95
C SER A 6 -16.13 22.85 -10.87
N ARG A 7 -17.41 22.68 -10.54
CA ARG A 7 -18.26 23.55 -9.72
C ARG A 7 -17.71 23.76 -8.30
N TYR A 8 -17.93 24.98 -7.80
CA TYR A 8 -17.95 25.30 -6.38
C TYR A 8 -18.97 24.38 -5.68
N VAL A 9 -18.52 23.56 -4.73
CA VAL A 9 -19.40 22.67 -3.96
C VAL A 9 -20.01 23.48 -2.81
N GLN A 10 -21.31 23.72 -2.87
CA GLN A 10 -22.06 24.23 -1.72
C GLN A 10 -22.05 23.19 -0.59
N PRO A 11 -21.99 23.61 0.69
CA PRO A 11 -22.11 22.67 1.80
C PRO A 11 -23.50 22.02 1.76
N ALA A 12 -23.53 20.69 1.67
CA ALA A 12 -24.76 19.92 1.67
C ALA A 12 -25.34 19.82 3.09
N ARG A 13 -26.68 19.82 3.14
CA ARG A 13 -27.56 19.85 4.31
C ARG A 13 -27.16 18.88 5.42
N GLU A 14 -27.21 19.38 6.65
CA GLU A 14 -27.25 18.59 7.88
C GLU A 14 -28.47 17.66 7.85
N GLY A 15 -28.23 16.35 7.86
CA GLY A 15 -29.27 15.34 7.97
C GLY A 15 -29.00 14.12 7.11
N ASP A 16 -28.09 13.25 7.56
CA ASP A 16 -28.26 11.80 7.43
C ASP A 16 -27.22 11.07 8.29
N GLY A 17 -27.71 10.44 9.36
CA GLY A 17 -26.92 9.59 10.24
C GLY A 17 -26.41 8.34 9.53
N VAL A 18 -25.33 7.75 10.07
CA VAL A 18 -24.77 6.37 9.98
C VAL A 18 -24.97 5.57 8.67
N ASN A 19 -26.16 5.51 8.07
CA ASN A 19 -26.48 4.88 6.79
C ASN A 19 -25.76 5.49 5.58
N GLY A 20 -25.34 6.76 5.63
CA GLY A 20 -24.62 7.40 4.53
C GLY A 20 -23.26 6.76 4.21
N ARG A 21 -22.59 6.14 5.19
CA ARG A 21 -21.21 5.62 5.03
C ARG A 21 -21.13 4.36 4.17
N ARG A 22 -22.13 3.48 4.28
CA ARG A 22 -22.24 2.22 3.53
C ARG A 22 -23.06 2.35 2.24
N SER A 23 -23.51 3.57 1.92
CA SER A 23 -24.19 3.82 0.65
C SER A 23 -23.26 3.47 -0.53
N PRO A 24 -23.79 2.84 -1.60
CA PRO A 24 -23.00 2.52 -2.77
C PRO A 24 -22.51 3.82 -3.42
N LYS A 25 -21.18 4.00 -3.46
CA LYS A 25 -20.52 5.17 -4.04
C LYS A 25 -20.22 4.91 -5.53
N PRO A 26 -20.18 5.95 -6.38
CA PRO A 26 -19.77 5.79 -7.77
C PRO A 26 -18.35 5.22 -7.88
N PRO A 27 -18.01 4.59 -9.02
CA PRO A 27 -16.67 4.08 -9.28
C PRO A 27 -15.60 5.14 -9.00
N PRO A 28 -14.46 4.76 -8.39
CA PRO A 28 -13.40 5.72 -8.10
C PRO A 28 -12.84 6.31 -9.40
N ARG A 29 -12.72 7.64 -9.42
CA ARG A 29 -11.89 8.31 -10.42
C ARG A 29 -10.43 8.14 -10.02
N THR A 30 -9.63 7.57 -10.90
CA THR A 30 -8.19 7.35 -10.68
C THR A 30 -7.36 8.18 -11.63
N TRP A 31 -6.19 8.62 -11.17
CA TRP A 31 -5.17 9.30 -11.96
C TRP A 31 -3.93 8.42 -12.03
N ASN A 32 -3.41 8.16 -13.23
CA ASN A 32 -2.23 7.30 -13.35
C ASN A 32 -0.96 8.05 -12.97
N ALA A 33 -0.08 7.41 -12.22
CA ALA A 33 1.28 7.88 -12.02
C ALA A 33 2.01 7.88 -13.36
N ILE A 34 2.52 9.04 -13.79
CA ILE A 34 3.19 9.18 -15.08
C ILE A 34 4.66 8.77 -14.92
N ASP A 35 5.09 7.79 -15.71
CA ASP A 35 6.48 7.34 -15.77
C ASP A 35 7.39 8.40 -16.45
N PRO A 36 8.74 8.25 -16.42
CA PRO A 36 9.68 9.32 -16.69
C PRO A 36 9.41 10.09 -17.98
N PRO A 37 9.75 11.39 -18.04
CA PRO A 37 9.27 12.32 -19.05
C PRO A 37 9.92 12.16 -20.43
N PHE A 38 10.37 10.97 -20.84
CA PHE A 38 10.86 10.77 -22.19
C PHE A 38 9.75 11.08 -23.20
N ARG A 39 9.93 12.15 -23.98
CA ARG A 39 8.92 12.64 -24.94
C ARG A 39 9.11 12.11 -26.35
N GLY A 40 9.85 11.00 -26.51
CA GLY A 40 10.36 10.58 -27.81
C GLY A 40 11.49 11.48 -28.30
N TYR A 41 12.12 11.08 -29.40
CA TYR A 41 13.14 11.90 -30.06
C TYR A 41 12.47 13.07 -30.79
N GLN A 42 12.73 14.29 -30.31
CA GLN A 42 12.14 15.50 -30.87
C GLN A 42 12.96 16.00 -32.07
N THR A 43 12.28 16.52 -33.09
CA THR A 43 12.93 17.23 -34.19
C THR A 43 13.45 18.58 -33.67
N LEU A 44 14.77 18.76 -33.71
CA LEU A 44 15.41 19.98 -33.25
C LEU A 44 15.32 21.08 -34.31
N PRO A 45 15.15 22.36 -33.92
CA PRO A 45 15.00 23.49 -34.83
C PRO A 45 16.37 23.95 -35.39
N THR A 46 17.13 23.04 -36.01
CA THR A 46 18.50 23.32 -36.47
C THR A 46 18.58 24.38 -37.57
N ASP A 47 17.51 24.62 -38.32
CA ASP A 47 17.51 25.64 -39.37
C ASP A 47 17.34 27.07 -38.81
N SER A 48 16.97 27.19 -37.53
CA SER A 48 16.60 28.47 -36.91
C SER A 48 17.74 29.50 -36.84
N TYR A 49 19.00 29.05 -36.75
CA TYR A 49 20.15 29.94 -36.78
C TYR A 49 20.32 30.69 -38.11
N SER A 50 20.05 30.01 -39.23
CA SER A 50 20.13 30.61 -40.57
C SER A 50 18.98 31.58 -40.88
N GLN A 51 17.87 31.46 -40.15
CA GLN A 51 16.67 32.28 -40.29
C GLN A 51 16.72 33.59 -39.47
N THR A 52 17.78 33.80 -38.69
CA THR A 52 17.93 34.96 -37.81
C THR A 52 19.17 35.78 -38.18
N SER A 53 19.27 37.04 -37.76
CA SER A 53 20.39 37.94 -38.07
C SER A 53 21.31 38.14 -36.87
N SER A 54 22.60 38.51 -37.03
CA SER A 54 23.52 38.71 -35.90
C SER A 54 23.04 39.70 -34.80
N ASN A 55 22.05 40.55 -35.12
CA ASN A 55 21.40 41.45 -34.17
C ASN A 55 20.29 40.81 -33.32
N ASP A 56 19.93 39.55 -33.60
CA ASP A 56 18.90 38.80 -32.89
C ASP A 56 19.57 37.91 -31.83
N PRO A 57 19.66 38.36 -30.57
CA PRO A 57 20.32 37.61 -29.51
C PRO A 57 19.58 36.32 -29.15
N ILE A 58 20.34 35.36 -28.64
CA ILE A 58 19.85 34.11 -28.07
C ILE A 58 19.37 34.40 -26.65
N ILE A 59 18.15 33.98 -26.34
CA ILE A 59 17.51 34.16 -25.04
C ILE A 59 17.52 32.82 -24.32
N ILE A 60 18.17 32.76 -23.16
CA ILE A 60 18.27 31.57 -22.32
C ILE A 60 17.67 31.87 -20.95
N ASP A 61 16.47 31.36 -20.69
CA ASP A 61 15.94 31.30 -19.34
C ASP A 61 16.57 30.10 -18.62
N ASN A 62 17.55 30.38 -17.75
CA ASN A 62 18.38 29.40 -17.06
C ASN A 62 17.73 28.94 -15.74
N GLY A 63 16.55 28.35 -15.83
CA GLY A 63 15.79 27.86 -14.67
C GLY A 63 16.25 26.49 -14.20
N SER A 64 16.34 26.28 -12.88
CA SER A 64 16.71 24.98 -12.31
C SER A 64 15.73 23.83 -12.56
N HIS A 65 14.46 24.14 -12.83
CA HIS A 65 13.46 23.12 -13.21
C HIS A 65 13.51 22.81 -14.71
N LEU A 66 13.37 23.86 -15.52
CA LEU A 66 13.39 23.79 -16.97
C LEU A 66 14.21 24.95 -17.51
N ILE A 67 15.06 24.63 -18.47
CA ILE A 67 15.78 25.59 -19.29
C ILE A 67 14.94 25.86 -20.53
N ARG A 68 14.80 27.14 -20.88
CA ARG A 68 14.10 27.56 -22.10
C ARG A 68 15.02 28.40 -22.95
N ALA A 69 15.13 28.05 -24.23
CA ALA A 69 16.02 28.75 -25.14
C ALA A 69 15.36 29.04 -26.49
N GLY A 70 15.77 30.13 -27.13
CA GLY A 70 15.31 30.54 -28.46
C GLY A 70 15.89 31.89 -28.84
N TYR A 71 15.33 32.54 -29.86
CA TYR A 71 15.78 33.85 -30.31
C TYR A 71 14.83 34.95 -29.85
N SER A 72 15.35 36.18 -29.72
CA SER A 72 14.55 37.37 -29.40
C SER A 72 13.38 37.65 -30.35
N THR A 73 13.47 37.18 -31.60
CA THR A 73 12.43 37.29 -32.63
C THR A 73 11.37 36.18 -32.54
N SER A 74 11.63 35.13 -31.76
CA SER A 74 10.71 34.00 -31.62
C SER A 74 9.55 34.36 -30.67
N SER A 75 8.34 33.92 -30.99
CA SER A 75 7.13 34.19 -30.18
C SER A 75 7.05 33.35 -28.90
N LYS A 76 7.77 32.22 -28.87
CA LYS A 76 7.89 31.28 -27.76
C LYS A 76 9.29 30.67 -27.77
N PRO A 77 9.77 30.09 -26.65
CA PRO A 77 11.03 29.37 -26.68
C PRO A 77 10.97 28.21 -27.68
N LEU A 78 12.09 28.00 -28.37
CA LEU A 78 12.26 26.91 -29.34
C LEU A 78 12.63 25.60 -28.65
N LEU A 79 13.30 25.70 -27.50
CA LEU A 79 13.70 24.58 -26.65
C LEU A 79 13.09 24.75 -25.26
N GLU A 80 12.56 23.68 -24.69
CA GLU A 80 12.13 23.59 -23.29
C GLU A 80 12.47 22.18 -22.78
N PHE A 81 13.39 22.08 -21.81
CA PHE A 81 13.89 20.80 -21.32
C PHE A 81 14.46 20.94 -19.89
N PRO A 82 14.48 19.86 -19.08
CA PRO A 82 15.10 19.91 -17.76
C PRO A 82 16.62 19.96 -17.89
N ALA A 83 17.30 20.53 -16.91
CA ALA A 83 18.78 20.60 -16.89
C ALA A 83 19.44 19.25 -16.52
N ASP A 84 18.81 18.13 -16.88
CA ASP A 84 19.28 16.78 -16.58
C ASP A 84 20.32 16.33 -17.61
N VAL A 85 21.46 15.84 -17.13
CA VAL A 85 22.53 15.33 -17.99
C VAL A 85 22.95 13.94 -17.51
N ALA A 86 22.98 12.98 -18.44
CA ALA A 86 23.50 11.64 -18.22
C ALA A 86 24.75 11.43 -19.08
N ARG A 87 25.90 11.22 -18.45
CA ARG A 87 27.18 10.96 -19.13
C ARG A 87 27.81 9.67 -18.63
N TYR A 88 28.16 8.77 -19.54
CA TYR A 88 28.86 7.53 -19.21
C TYR A 88 29.57 6.96 -20.44
N LYS A 89 30.42 5.97 -20.23
CA LYS A 89 31.03 5.18 -21.31
C LYS A 89 30.17 3.96 -21.56
N ASP A 90 29.51 3.91 -22.72
CA ASP A 90 28.75 2.74 -23.12
C ASP A 90 29.71 1.58 -23.39
N ARG A 91 29.57 0.51 -22.60
CA ARG A 91 30.44 -0.68 -22.68
C ARG A 91 30.22 -1.46 -23.97
N LYS A 92 29.03 -1.37 -24.58
CA LYS A 92 28.70 -2.11 -25.82
C LYS A 92 29.36 -1.47 -27.03
N THR A 93 29.26 -0.15 -27.16
CA THR A 93 29.85 0.60 -28.28
C THR A 93 31.27 1.10 -28.00
N ASN A 94 31.75 1.00 -26.76
CA ASN A 94 33.00 1.56 -26.27
C ASN A 94 33.14 3.08 -26.51
N ARG A 95 32.00 3.79 -26.60
CA ARG A 95 31.94 5.24 -26.82
C ARG A 95 31.49 5.97 -25.57
N HIS A 96 32.01 7.18 -25.38
CA HIS A 96 31.46 8.11 -24.41
C HIS A 96 30.16 8.68 -24.98
N VAL A 97 29.09 8.61 -24.19
CA VAL A 97 27.78 9.14 -24.55
C VAL A 97 27.37 10.20 -23.54
N CYS A 98 26.71 11.24 -24.03
CA CYS A 98 26.14 12.32 -23.23
C CYS A 98 24.71 12.58 -23.72
N TYR A 99 23.75 12.51 -22.80
CA TYR A 99 22.34 12.79 -23.06
C TYR A 99 21.91 13.96 -22.18
N VAL A 100 21.19 14.90 -22.76
CA VAL A 100 20.73 16.12 -22.08
C VAL A 100 19.20 16.23 -22.20
N GLY A 101 18.57 16.76 -21.16
CA GLY A 101 17.14 17.00 -21.11
C GLY A 101 16.32 15.72 -21.11
N TYR A 102 15.19 15.73 -21.83
CA TYR A 102 14.30 14.57 -21.88
C TYR A 102 14.97 13.31 -22.46
N ASN A 103 16.01 13.46 -23.27
CA ASN A 103 16.76 12.32 -23.81
C ASN A 103 17.50 11.52 -22.73
N ALA A 104 17.82 12.14 -21.58
CA ALA A 104 18.45 11.43 -20.46
C ALA A 104 17.52 10.39 -19.80
N PHE A 105 16.22 10.40 -20.12
CA PHE A 105 15.22 9.47 -19.62
C PHE A 105 14.92 8.30 -20.56
N ALA A 106 15.63 8.17 -21.68
CA ALA A 106 15.31 7.22 -22.75
C ALA A 106 15.35 5.75 -22.31
N ASP A 107 16.27 5.37 -21.42
CA ASP A 107 16.41 3.98 -20.95
C ASP A 107 16.81 3.90 -19.46
N ALA A 108 16.87 2.69 -18.91
CA ALA A 108 17.22 2.51 -17.49
C ALA A 108 18.68 2.89 -17.17
N THR A 109 19.61 2.66 -18.10
CA THR A 109 21.04 2.93 -17.92
C THR A 109 21.30 4.42 -17.87
N THR A 110 20.76 5.17 -18.83
CA THR A 110 20.84 6.64 -18.87
C THR A 110 20.23 7.26 -17.63
N ARG A 111 19.02 6.82 -17.24
CA ARG A 111 18.34 7.29 -16.02
C ARG A 111 19.18 7.12 -14.75
N GLY A 112 19.90 6.01 -14.62
CA GLY A 112 20.77 5.75 -13.47
C GLY A 112 22.00 6.67 -13.38
N GLN A 113 22.29 7.47 -14.40
CA GLN A 113 23.47 8.35 -14.47
C GLN A 113 23.10 9.85 -14.49
N ILE A 114 21.82 10.20 -14.32
CA ILE A 114 21.35 11.59 -14.39
C ILE A 114 21.92 12.41 -13.23
N LYS A 115 22.45 13.59 -13.57
CA LYS A 115 22.80 14.67 -12.64
C LYS A 115 22.49 16.03 -13.29
N GLY A 116 22.12 17.01 -12.48
CA GLY A 116 21.94 18.41 -12.92
C GLY A 116 23.13 19.33 -12.57
N PRO A 117 23.28 20.47 -13.28
CA PRO A 117 24.34 21.44 -13.05
C PRO A 117 24.12 22.30 -11.80
N PHE A 118 22.88 22.44 -11.37
CA PHE A 118 22.50 23.20 -10.19
C PHE A 118 22.80 22.43 -8.91
N GLN A 119 23.16 23.17 -7.86
CA GLN A 119 23.17 22.65 -6.50
C GLN A 119 21.74 22.23 -6.10
N GLU A 120 21.63 21.12 -5.37
CA GLU A 120 20.35 20.59 -4.95
C GLU A 120 19.56 21.63 -4.12
N ALA A 121 18.26 21.72 -4.36
CA ALA A 121 17.33 22.67 -3.73
C ALA A 121 17.60 24.17 -3.98
N THR A 122 18.59 24.55 -4.79
CA THR A 122 18.89 25.95 -5.11
C THR A 122 18.90 26.22 -6.62
N ASN A 123 18.97 27.50 -7.02
CA ASN A 123 19.13 27.91 -8.42
C ASN A 123 20.57 28.37 -8.70
N VAL A 124 21.54 27.80 -7.97
CA VAL A 124 22.96 28.16 -8.08
C VAL A 124 23.67 27.09 -8.90
N VAL A 125 24.35 27.49 -9.97
CA VAL A 125 25.17 26.58 -10.79
C VAL A 125 26.43 26.22 -10.00
N GLU A 126 26.66 24.92 -9.81
CA GLU A 126 27.83 24.39 -9.07
C GLU A 126 28.69 23.47 -9.96
N LYS A 127 28.04 22.65 -10.79
CA LYS A 127 28.72 21.64 -11.61
C LYS A 127 28.88 22.15 -13.04
N TRP A 128 29.94 22.92 -13.26
CA TRP A 128 30.20 23.62 -14.52
C TRP A 128 30.34 22.70 -15.73
N ASP A 129 30.96 21.52 -15.60
CA ASP A 129 30.99 20.51 -16.67
C ASP A 129 29.59 20.16 -17.18
N TYR A 130 28.61 20.06 -16.27
CA TYR A 130 27.23 19.72 -16.61
C TYR A 130 26.53 20.92 -17.25
N MET A 131 26.85 22.14 -16.80
CA MET A 131 26.34 23.37 -17.40
C MET A 131 26.85 23.57 -18.82
N GLU A 132 28.11 23.25 -19.09
CA GLU A 132 28.70 23.25 -20.43
C GLU A 132 27.96 22.27 -21.35
N ASN A 133 27.73 21.02 -20.93
CA ASN A 133 26.94 20.06 -21.71
C ASN A 133 25.50 20.56 -22.00
N VAL A 134 24.90 21.28 -21.06
CA VAL A 134 23.59 21.91 -21.24
C VAL A 134 23.66 23.03 -22.29
N LEU A 135 24.67 23.89 -22.23
CA LEU A 135 24.87 24.96 -23.22
C LEU A 135 25.22 24.41 -24.60
N ASP A 136 26.06 23.38 -24.69
CA ASP A 136 26.34 22.63 -25.92
C ASP A 136 25.05 22.12 -26.56
N TYR A 137 24.17 21.52 -25.75
CA TYR A 137 22.87 21.06 -26.20
C TYR A 137 22.01 22.22 -26.69
N VAL A 138 21.96 23.36 -25.99
CA VAL A 138 21.22 24.55 -26.44
C VAL A 138 21.73 25.04 -27.80
N PHE A 139 23.03 25.33 -27.92
CA PHE A 139 23.59 25.91 -29.14
C PHE A 139 23.53 24.95 -30.32
N SER A 140 23.82 23.67 -30.11
CA SER A 140 23.71 22.65 -31.16
C SER A 140 22.26 22.46 -31.61
N SER A 141 21.29 22.45 -30.68
CA SER A 141 19.87 22.27 -31.00
C SER A 141 19.25 23.46 -31.70
N LEU A 142 19.76 24.67 -31.44
CA LEU A 142 19.41 25.89 -32.21
C LEU A 142 20.11 25.95 -33.57
N GLY A 143 21.00 24.99 -33.87
CA GLY A 143 21.74 24.93 -35.13
C GLY A 143 22.77 26.03 -35.28
N VAL A 144 23.37 26.47 -34.17
CA VAL A 144 24.49 27.41 -34.21
C VAL A 144 25.61 26.80 -35.05
N ASP A 145 25.75 27.33 -36.26
CA ASP A 145 26.87 27.03 -37.13
C ASP A 145 28.02 27.93 -36.68
N ASN A 146 29.15 27.34 -36.29
CA ASN A 146 30.28 27.99 -35.62
C ASN A 146 30.91 29.15 -36.42
N GLY A 147 30.40 29.49 -37.60
CA GLY A 147 30.79 30.62 -38.43
C GLY A 147 32.25 30.59 -38.83
N GLU A 148 32.70 31.59 -39.58
CA GLU A 148 34.12 31.69 -40.00
C GLU A 148 35.08 31.91 -38.83
N ARG A 149 34.59 32.36 -37.66
CA ARG A 149 35.41 32.75 -36.48
C ARG A 149 35.33 31.78 -35.30
N GLY A 150 34.61 30.66 -35.43
CA GLY A 150 34.54 29.61 -34.41
C GLY A 150 33.78 29.99 -33.13
N GLY A 151 32.70 30.76 -33.24
CA GLY A 151 31.91 31.24 -32.09
C GLY A 151 30.43 31.37 -32.42
N ILE A 152 29.59 31.60 -31.40
CA ILE A 152 28.12 31.59 -31.55
C ILE A 152 27.54 32.74 -32.40
N GLY A 153 28.35 33.74 -32.76
CA GLY A 153 27.98 34.83 -33.68
C GLY A 153 26.89 35.80 -33.21
N ARG A 154 26.29 35.59 -32.02
CA ARG A 154 25.13 36.31 -31.50
C ARG A 154 25.28 36.63 -30.03
N GLY A 155 24.80 37.80 -29.60
CA GLY A 155 24.71 38.13 -28.19
C GLY A 155 23.79 37.18 -27.42
N ILE A 156 24.00 37.04 -26.12
CA ILE A 156 23.19 36.23 -25.21
C ILE A 156 22.46 37.14 -24.21
N VAL A 157 21.18 36.87 -23.97
CA VAL A 157 20.45 37.31 -22.78
C VAL A 157 20.14 36.10 -21.94
N MET A 158 20.61 36.08 -20.69
CA MET A 158 20.45 34.94 -19.79
C MET A 158 19.76 35.37 -18.49
N THR A 159 18.81 34.56 -17.99
CA THR A 159 18.25 34.80 -16.65
C THR A 159 19.20 34.33 -15.56
N GLU A 160 19.24 35.05 -14.43
CA GLU A 160 20.02 34.68 -13.25
C GLU A 160 19.16 34.82 -11.98
N PRO A 161 19.49 34.09 -10.88
CA PRO A 161 18.77 34.24 -9.63
C PRO A 161 18.97 35.64 -9.02
N ILE A 162 18.01 36.05 -8.19
CA ILE A 162 18.12 37.25 -7.35
C ILE A 162 19.32 37.09 -6.41
N ALA A 163 20.12 38.14 -6.30
CA ALA A 163 21.38 38.16 -5.55
C ALA A 163 22.33 37.03 -5.96
N ALA A 164 22.48 36.79 -7.27
CA ALA A 164 23.41 35.79 -7.79
C ALA A 164 24.83 36.03 -7.28
N LEU A 165 25.54 34.94 -6.95
CA LEU A 165 26.89 34.99 -6.39
C LEU A 165 27.87 35.51 -7.45
N GLY A 166 28.75 36.44 -7.07
CA GLY A 166 29.77 37.00 -7.98
C GLY A 166 30.61 35.90 -8.65
N TYR A 167 31.01 34.87 -7.90
CA TYR A 167 31.72 33.70 -8.44
C TYR A 167 30.94 32.98 -9.53
N THR A 168 29.63 32.77 -9.35
CA THR A 168 28.82 32.06 -10.35
C THR A 168 28.67 32.85 -11.63
N ARG A 169 28.50 34.17 -11.53
CA ARG A 169 28.45 35.05 -12.71
C ARG A 169 29.80 35.10 -13.42
N LYS A 170 30.89 35.19 -12.65
CA LYS A 170 32.27 35.16 -13.15
C LYS A 170 32.53 33.91 -13.98
N THR A 171 32.26 32.73 -13.43
CA THR A 171 32.52 31.48 -14.14
C THR A 171 31.58 31.30 -15.33
N MET A 172 30.32 31.75 -15.24
CA MET A 172 29.43 31.78 -16.41
C MET A 172 29.98 32.68 -17.52
N ASN A 173 30.50 33.86 -17.18
CA ASN A 173 31.16 34.75 -18.15
C ASN A 173 32.38 34.07 -18.80
N GLU A 174 33.24 33.43 -18.02
CA GLU A 174 34.40 32.69 -18.54
C GLU A 174 33.95 31.59 -19.52
N VAL A 175 32.93 30.81 -19.17
CA VAL A 175 32.36 29.79 -20.08
C VAL A 175 31.82 30.42 -21.37
N LEU A 176 31.01 31.47 -21.29
CA LEU A 176 30.37 32.08 -22.45
C LEU A 176 31.36 32.81 -23.38
N PHE A 177 32.33 33.54 -22.82
CA PHE A 177 33.30 34.30 -23.61
C PHE A 177 34.48 33.47 -24.10
N GLU A 178 35.04 32.58 -23.27
CA GLU A 178 36.22 31.81 -23.64
C GLU A 178 35.86 30.57 -24.46
N CYS A 179 34.90 29.76 -23.99
CA CYS A 179 34.52 28.52 -24.67
C CYS A 179 33.66 28.78 -25.90
N TYR A 180 32.63 29.63 -25.76
CA TYR A 180 31.64 29.87 -26.83
C TYR A 180 31.88 31.14 -27.65
N ARG A 181 32.85 31.97 -27.26
CA ARG A 181 33.21 33.21 -27.96
C ARG A 181 32.00 34.14 -28.19
N ALA A 182 31.11 34.22 -27.21
CA ALA A 182 29.94 35.09 -27.27
C ALA A 182 30.35 36.55 -27.57
N PRO A 183 29.76 37.22 -28.58
CA PRO A 183 30.03 38.63 -28.85
C PRO A 183 29.67 39.54 -27.68
N SER A 184 28.57 39.24 -26.99
CA SER A 184 28.13 39.97 -25.80
C SER A 184 27.19 39.13 -24.94
N VAL A 185 27.12 39.44 -23.65
CA VAL A 185 26.23 38.79 -22.68
C VAL A 185 25.51 39.85 -21.86
N ALA A 186 24.23 39.64 -21.55
CA ALA A 186 23.46 40.43 -20.60
C ALA A 186 22.69 39.49 -19.67
N TYR A 187 22.72 39.76 -18.38
CA TYR A 187 21.96 39.00 -17.40
C TYR A 187 20.68 39.72 -17.01
N GLY A 188 19.73 39.03 -16.38
CA GLY A 188 18.57 39.68 -15.79
C GLY A 188 17.74 38.74 -14.93
N ILE A 189 16.88 39.31 -14.10
CA ILE A 189 16.03 38.57 -13.17
C ILE A 189 14.73 38.17 -13.88
N ASP A 190 14.42 36.88 -13.87
CA ASP A 190 13.23 36.26 -14.46
C ASP A 190 11.91 36.95 -14.05
N ALA A 191 11.74 37.24 -12.76
CA ALA A 191 10.57 37.90 -12.21
C ALA A 191 10.39 39.33 -12.76
N LEU A 192 11.48 40.06 -12.97
CA LEU A 192 11.46 41.42 -13.52
C LEU A 192 11.14 41.41 -15.01
N PHE A 193 11.65 40.43 -15.76
CA PHE A 193 11.26 40.22 -17.15
C PHE A 193 9.77 39.89 -17.27
N SER A 194 9.24 39.00 -16.42
CA SER A 194 7.80 38.67 -16.39
C SER A 194 6.93 39.90 -16.05
N PHE A 195 7.35 40.70 -15.07
CA PHE A 195 6.63 41.93 -14.68
C PHE A 195 6.57 42.94 -15.82
N LYS A 196 7.71 43.16 -16.50
CA LYS A 196 7.80 44.05 -17.66
C LYS A 196 6.98 43.53 -18.86
N GLN A 197 7.03 42.23 -19.13
CA GLN A 197 6.20 41.57 -20.15
C GLN A 197 4.71 41.83 -19.91
N ASN A 198 4.31 41.92 -18.64
CA ASN A 198 2.96 42.21 -18.21
C ASN A 198 2.71 43.72 -17.97
N LYS A 199 3.56 44.60 -18.52
CA LYS A 199 3.42 46.07 -18.52
C LYS A 199 3.40 46.71 -17.12
N GLY A 200 4.04 46.08 -16.14
CA GLY A 200 4.22 46.66 -14.81
C GLY A 200 5.31 47.74 -14.77
N SER A 201 5.12 48.77 -13.93
CA SER A 201 6.12 49.82 -13.66
C SER A 201 6.40 49.98 -12.17
N ASP A 202 5.35 50.10 -11.36
CA ASP A 202 5.38 50.29 -9.91
C ASP A 202 4.51 49.21 -9.29
N GLY A 203 5.05 48.43 -8.36
CA GLY A 203 4.33 47.27 -7.84
C GLY A 203 5.14 46.41 -6.89
N ILE A 204 4.51 45.34 -6.42
CA ILE A 204 5.17 44.27 -5.67
C ILE A 204 5.04 42.98 -6.46
N ILE A 205 6.17 42.37 -6.79
CA ILE A 205 6.18 41.08 -7.47
C ILE A 205 6.26 39.98 -6.42
N ILE A 206 5.28 39.08 -6.46
CA ILE A 206 5.28 37.83 -5.73
C ILE A 206 5.69 36.74 -6.72
N SER A 207 6.96 36.35 -6.69
CA SER A 207 7.54 35.34 -7.58
C SER A 207 7.74 34.02 -6.83
N SER A 208 6.84 33.05 -7.01
CA SER A 208 6.97 31.72 -6.41
C SER A 208 7.47 30.71 -7.43
N SER A 209 8.78 30.47 -7.40
CA SER A 209 9.51 29.65 -8.39
C SER A 209 9.77 28.22 -7.88
N HIS A 210 10.56 27.45 -8.63
CA HIS A 210 10.86 26.05 -8.29
C HIS A 210 11.67 25.91 -7.00
N THR A 211 12.63 26.78 -6.71
CA THR A 211 13.53 26.62 -5.55
C THR A 211 13.17 27.52 -4.38
N SER A 212 12.56 28.68 -4.64
CA SER A 212 12.30 29.70 -3.62
C SER A 212 11.18 30.64 -4.06
N THR A 213 10.62 31.36 -3.08
CA THR A 213 9.60 32.38 -3.30
C THR A 213 10.15 33.74 -2.89
N HIS A 214 10.02 34.73 -3.77
CA HIS A 214 10.55 36.07 -3.58
C HIS A 214 9.44 37.12 -3.57
N VAL A 215 9.63 38.15 -2.76
CA VAL A 215 8.82 39.36 -2.74
C VAL A 215 9.72 40.52 -3.16
N LEU A 216 9.43 41.13 -4.31
CA LEU A 216 10.25 42.21 -4.88
C LEU A 216 9.44 43.51 -5.00
N PRO A 217 9.80 44.57 -4.26
CA PRO A 217 9.27 45.89 -4.49
C PRO A 217 9.92 46.53 -5.73
N VAL A 218 9.11 47.09 -6.62
CA VAL A 218 9.53 47.76 -7.86
C VAL A 218 8.94 49.17 -7.91
N LEU A 219 9.77 50.16 -8.20
CA LEU A 219 9.35 51.55 -8.44
C LEU A 219 10.02 52.08 -9.70
N ALA A 220 9.28 52.82 -10.51
CA ALA A 220 9.71 53.40 -11.77
C ALA A 220 10.44 52.40 -12.69
N GLY A 221 10.01 51.13 -12.66
CA GLY A 221 10.61 50.04 -13.43
C GLY A 221 11.96 49.53 -12.93
N LYS A 222 12.43 49.96 -11.74
CA LYS A 222 13.64 49.45 -11.08
C LYS A 222 13.28 48.74 -9.78
N ALA A 223 13.83 47.54 -9.58
CA ALA A 223 13.66 46.80 -8.35
C ALA A 223 14.45 47.45 -7.20
N ILE A 224 13.83 47.58 -6.03
CA ILE A 224 14.51 48.03 -4.81
C ILE A 224 15.15 46.80 -4.16
N MET A 225 16.36 46.45 -4.62
CA MET A 225 17.03 45.21 -4.24
C MET A 225 17.26 45.06 -2.73
N SER A 226 17.46 46.17 -2.01
CA SER A 226 17.58 46.18 -0.54
C SER A 226 16.27 45.83 0.20
N GLY A 227 15.12 45.96 -0.46
CA GLY A 227 13.80 45.61 0.07
C GLY A 227 13.29 44.25 -0.40
N VAL A 228 14.10 43.48 -1.15
CA VAL A 228 13.71 42.14 -1.61
C VAL A 228 13.83 41.14 -0.47
N SER A 229 12.80 40.30 -0.32
CA SER A 229 12.79 39.22 0.67
C SER A 229 12.59 37.86 0.01
N ARG A 230 13.16 36.81 0.62
CA ARG A 230 13.15 35.44 0.10
C ARG A 230 12.68 34.45 1.16
N LEU A 231 11.68 33.66 0.79
CA LEU A 231 11.26 32.44 1.48
C LEU A 231 11.92 31.22 0.81
N ASN A 232 12.58 30.38 1.61
CA ASN A 232 13.25 29.16 1.14
C ASN A 232 12.28 28.00 0.96
N PHE A 233 11.20 28.27 0.21
CA PHE A 233 10.21 27.28 -0.17
C PHE A 233 9.74 27.54 -1.61
N GLY A 234 9.68 26.48 -2.40
CA GLY A 234 9.34 26.51 -3.82
C GLY A 234 8.82 25.14 -4.29
N GLY A 235 8.59 24.97 -5.59
CA GLY A 235 8.06 23.73 -6.18
C GLY A 235 8.84 22.46 -5.81
N TYR A 236 10.17 22.53 -5.84
CA TYR A 236 11.06 21.42 -5.42
C TYR A 236 10.80 21.02 -3.97
N HIS A 237 10.73 22.01 -3.06
CA HIS A 237 10.49 21.77 -1.64
C HIS A 237 9.10 21.21 -1.39
N ALA A 238 8.08 21.68 -2.11
CA ALA A 238 6.73 21.14 -2.05
C ALA A 238 6.67 19.67 -2.50
N ALA A 239 7.33 19.33 -3.61
CA ALA A 239 7.43 17.94 -4.08
C ALA A 239 8.18 17.06 -3.08
N LEU A 240 9.32 17.53 -2.54
CA LEU A 240 10.08 16.80 -1.53
C LEU A 240 9.28 16.59 -0.24
N TYR A 241 8.52 17.61 0.19
CA TYR A 241 7.66 17.52 1.37
C TYR A 241 6.53 16.51 1.15
N LEU A 242 5.83 16.55 0.01
CA LEU A 242 4.82 15.55 -0.35
C LEU A 242 5.43 14.15 -0.39
N LYS A 243 6.61 13.98 -0.99
CA LYS A 243 7.30 12.68 -1.04
C LYS A 243 7.55 12.14 0.37
N LYS A 244 8.04 12.96 1.30
CA LYS A 244 8.24 12.57 2.70
C LYS A 244 6.93 12.16 3.38
N LEU A 245 5.86 12.94 3.19
CA LEU A 245 4.53 12.59 3.73
C LEU A 245 4.02 11.26 3.19
N LEU A 246 4.19 10.99 1.88
CA LEU A 246 3.78 9.74 1.26
C LEU A 246 4.55 8.53 1.80
N HIS A 247 5.85 8.65 2.04
CA HIS A 247 6.63 7.55 2.63
C HIS A 247 6.24 7.29 4.09
N LEU A 248 5.86 8.33 4.85
CA LEU A 248 5.34 8.17 6.21
C LEU A 248 3.94 7.55 6.21
N LYS A 249 3.10 7.94 5.25
CA LYS A 249 1.73 7.43 5.09
C LYS A 249 1.69 5.98 4.59
N TYR A 250 2.61 5.62 3.71
CA TYR A 250 2.70 4.28 3.10
C TYR A 250 4.11 3.68 3.21
N PRO A 251 4.57 3.27 4.40
CA PRO A 251 5.92 2.72 4.58
C PRO A 251 6.19 1.43 3.79
N GLY A 252 5.15 0.64 3.52
CA GLY A 252 5.21 -0.62 2.77
C GLY A 252 4.68 -0.54 1.34
N PHE A 253 4.68 0.66 0.72
CA PHE A 253 4.19 0.81 -0.65
C PHE A 253 5.04 -0.04 -1.64
N PRO A 254 4.43 -0.87 -2.51
CA PRO A 254 5.17 -1.84 -3.33
C PRO A 254 6.01 -1.20 -4.45
N ALA A 255 5.67 0.01 -4.89
CA ALA A 255 6.37 0.70 -5.99
C ALA A 255 7.24 1.85 -5.49
N GLN A 256 8.33 2.15 -6.21
CA GLN A 256 9.16 3.31 -5.91
C GLN A 256 8.49 4.60 -6.38
N ILE A 257 8.31 5.55 -5.47
CA ILE A 257 7.77 6.89 -5.76
C ILE A 257 8.89 7.80 -6.29
N LYS A 258 8.82 8.19 -7.57
CA LYS A 258 9.83 9.01 -8.25
C LYS A 258 9.55 10.50 -8.11
N ASP A 259 10.58 11.35 -8.14
CA ASP A 259 10.44 12.80 -7.90
C ASP A 259 9.52 13.49 -8.91
N TYR A 260 9.66 13.16 -10.21
CA TYR A 260 8.79 13.69 -11.26
C TYR A 260 7.30 13.39 -11.03
N GLN A 261 6.98 12.19 -10.54
CA GLN A 261 5.61 11.80 -10.24
C GLN A 261 5.04 12.66 -9.12
N VAL A 262 5.83 12.91 -8.08
CA VAL A 262 5.40 13.71 -6.93
C VAL A 262 5.24 15.18 -7.30
N GLU A 263 6.16 15.73 -8.10
CA GLU A 263 6.04 17.10 -8.61
C GLU A 263 4.75 17.28 -9.42
N GLN A 264 4.41 16.31 -10.26
CA GLN A 264 3.15 16.33 -10.99
C GLN A 264 1.94 16.19 -10.06
N MET A 265 1.99 15.32 -9.05
CA MET A 265 0.94 15.22 -8.04
C MET A 265 0.71 16.55 -7.33
N VAL A 266 1.77 17.26 -6.96
CA VAL A 266 1.67 18.60 -6.39
C VAL A 266 0.94 19.55 -7.35
N ARG A 267 1.42 19.62 -8.59
CA ARG A 267 0.88 20.53 -9.61
C ARG A 267 -0.60 20.27 -9.94
N ASP A 268 -0.98 19.01 -10.11
CA ASP A 268 -2.29 18.65 -10.66
C ASP A 268 -3.35 18.38 -9.57
N GLN A 269 -2.92 18.06 -8.35
CA GLN A 269 -3.84 17.62 -7.28
C GLN A 269 -3.92 18.56 -6.08
N CYS A 270 -2.96 19.47 -5.90
CA CYS A 270 -2.94 20.39 -4.75
C CYS A 270 -3.59 21.75 -5.06
N TYR A 271 -4.06 22.41 -4.01
CA TYR A 271 -4.69 23.73 -4.06
C TYR A 271 -4.56 24.44 -2.71
N VAL A 272 -4.68 25.77 -2.71
CA VAL A 272 -4.57 26.58 -1.50
C VAL A 272 -5.94 26.77 -0.85
N SER A 273 -6.05 26.36 0.42
CA SER A 273 -7.24 26.59 1.24
C SER A 273 -7.44 28.07 1.57
N GLN A 274 -8.71 28.51 1.57
CA GLN A 274 -9.09 29.87 2.00
C GLN A 274 -9.20 30.02 3.53
N ASN A 275 -9.36 28.90 4.24
CA ASN A 275 -9.36 28.83 5.69
C ASN A 275 -8.82 27.46 6.09
N PHE A 276 -7.49 27.39 6.21
CA PHE A 276 -6.77 26.15 6.41
C PHE A 276 -7.22 25.40 7.67
N ASP A 277 -7.30 26.09 8.82
CA ASP A 277 -7.66 25.48 10.10
C ASP A 277 -9.07 24.88 10.11
N HIS A 278 -10.01 25.53 9.43
CA HIS A 278 -11.36 24.99 9.28
C HIS A 278 -11.38 23.79 8.32
N GLU A 279 -10.75 23.93 7.15
CA GLU A 279 -10.79 22.90 6.12
C GLU A 279 -10.05 21.62 6.54
N ILE A 280 -8.89 21.74 7.22
CA ILE A 280 -8.11 20.61 7.71
C ILE A 280 -8.88 19.79 8.75
N ALA A 281 -9.61 20.45 9.66
CA ALA A 281 -10.36 19.81 10.73
C ALA A 281 -11.51 18.94 10.19
N HIS A 282 -12.11 19.34 9.07
CA HIS A 282 -13.27 18.66 8.46
C HIS A 282 -12.91 17.87 7.20
N TYR A 283 -11.62 17.85 6.79
CA TYR A 283 -11.20 17.29 5.49
C TYR A 283 -11.51 15.79 5.34
N LEU A 284 -11.37 15.04 6.42
CA LEU A 284 -11.55 13.59 6.45
C LEU A 284 -12.95 13.16 6.92
N GLU A 285 -13.89 14.10 7.04
CA GLU A 285 -15.29 13.74 7.27
C GLU A 285 -15.82 12.86 6.14
N TRP A 286 -16.63 11.86 6.47
CA TRP A 286 -17.08 10.86 5.50
C TRP A 286 -17.92 11.45 4.35
N THR A 287 -18.74 12.46 4.66
CA THR A 287 -19.62 13.10 3.70
C THR A 287 -18.80 13.87 2.67
N GLY A 288 -18.85 13.48 1.39
CA GLY A 288 -18.11 14.15 0.32
C GLY A 288 -16.60 13.90 0.34
N LEU A 289 -16.12 12.88 1.07
CA LEU A 289 -14.71 12.48 1.01
C LEU A 289 -14.35 11.94 -0.39
N GLU A 290 -15.30 11.33 -1.10
CA GLU A 290 -15.12 10.79 -2.45
C GLU A 290 -14.73 11.85 -3.49
N ASP A 291 -15.11 13.11 -3.28
CA ASP A 291 -14.78 14.22 -4.17
C ASP A 291 -13.42 14.84 -3.80
N ARG A 292 -13.10 14.83 -2.50
CA ARG A 292 -11.88 15.40 -1.90
C ARG A 292 -10.68 14.47 -1.98
N ASP A 293 -10.92 13.17 -1.99
CA ASP A 293 -9.89 12.14 -2.13
C ASP A 293 -9.45 12.02 -3.60
N ARG A 294 -8.13 11.92 -3.83
CA ARG A 294 -7.54 11.74 -5.15
C ARG A 294 -6.71 10.47 -5.17
N ILE A 295 -7.13 9.52 -6.00
CA ILE A 295 -6.52 8.19 -6.05
C ILE A 295 -5.50 8.14 -7.18
N ILE A 296 -4.23 8.01 -6.83
CA ILE A 296 -3.13 7.87 -7.77
C ILE A 296 -2.82 6.38 -7.98
N GLN A 297 -3.03 5.89 -9.19
CA GLN A 297 -2.78 4.50 -9.57
C GLN A 297 -1.36 4.35 -10.12
N PHE A 298 -0.56 3.50 -9.49
CA PHE A 298 0.73 3.07 -10.02
C PHE A 298 0.56 1.83 -10.92
N PRO A 299 1.51 1.57 -11.83
CA PRO A 299 1.57 0.30 -12.56
C PRO A 299 1.59 -0.88 -11.59
N PHE A 300 0.85 -1.94 -11.93
CA PHE A 300 0.77 -3.18 -11.16
C PHE A 300 0.71 -4.35 -12.13
N THR A 301 1.11 -5.53 -11.65
CA THR A 301 0.94 -6.79 -12.38
C THR A 301 -0.19 -7.55 -11.72
N GLU A 302 -1.25 -7.86 -12.46
CA GLU A 302 -2.30 -8.73 -11.96
C GLU A 302 -1.75 -10.15 -11.80
N HIS A 303 -1.79 -10.66 -10.57
CA HIS A 303 -1.70 -12.10 -10.37
C HIS A 303 -3.03 -12.67 -10.84
N THR A 304 -3.05 -13.27 -12.02
CA THR A 304 -4.16 -14.12 -12.45
C THR A 304 -4.22 -15.29 -11.49
N VAL A 305 -5.00 -15.16 -10.42
CA VAL A 305 -5.51 -16.32 -9.72
C VAL A 305 -6.37 -17.03 -10.75
N ILE A 306 -5.93 -18.21 -11.21
CA ILE A 306 -6.77 -19.05 -12.04
C ILE A 306 -7.90 -19.50 -11.13
N GLU A 307 -8.96 -18.71 -11.05
CA GLU A 307 -10.21 -19.11 -10.46
C GLU A 307 -10.67 -20.31 -11.27
N LYS A 308 -10.45 -21.50 -10.69
CA LYS A 308 -11.00 -22.73 -11.24
C LYS A 308 -12.50 -22.48 -11.40
N SER A 309 -13.03 -22.70 -12.59
CA SER A 309 -14.44 -22.39 -12.86
C SER A 309 -15.34 -23.09 -11.84
N LYS A 310 -16.55 -22.59 -11.58
CA LYS A 310 -17.52 -23.32 -10.75
C LYS A 310 -17.63 -24.79 -11.15
N GLU A 311 -17.59 -25.04 -12.45
CA GLU A 311 -17.61 -26.38 -13.03
C GLU A 311 -16.33 -27.18 -12.75
N GLU A 312 -15.15 -26.56 -12.72
CA GLU A 312 -13.89 -27.22 -12.30
C GLU A 312 -13.82 -27.47 -10.79
N LEU A 313 -14.33 -26.54 -9.97
CA LEU A 313 -14.46 -26.72 -8.52
C LEU A 313 -15.47 -27.80 -8.18
N GLU A 314 -16.61 -27.83 -8.88
CA GLU A 314 -17.59 -28.91 -8.83
C GLU A 314 -16.99 -30.21 -9.35
N GLN A 315 -16.21 -30.22 -10.43
CA GLN A 315 -15.52 -31.43 -10.90
C GLN A 315 -14.46 -31.91 -9.90
N ILE A 316 -13.79 -31.03 -9.16
CA ILE A 316 -12.83 -31.42 -8.11
C ILE A 316 -13.58 -31.96 -6.89
N ALA A 317 -14.68 -31.31 -6.49
CA ALA A 317 -15.55 -31.80 -5.43
C ALA A 317 -16.19 -33.14 -5.81
N GLU A 318 -16.63 -33.29 -7.05
CA GLU A 318 -17.20 -34.51 -7.63
C GLU A 318 -16.13 -35.59 -7.78
N ARG A 319 -14.89 -35.26 -8.15
CA ARG A 319 -13.77 -36.21 -8.21
C ARG A 319 -13.34 -36.67 -6.81
N LYS A 320 -13.38 -35.77 -5.80
CA LYS A 320 -13.21 -36.14 -4.38
C LYS A 320 -14.36 -37.01 -3.89
N ARG A 321 -15.60 -36.69 -4.26
CA ARG A 321 -16.81 -37.46 -3.92
C ARG A 321 -16.78 -38.84 -4.57
N GLN A 322 -16.45 -38.92 -5.84
CA GLN A 322 -16.25 -40.17 -6.59
C GLN A 322 -15.05 -40.96 -6.06
N GLY A 323 -13.98 -40.30 -5.62
CA GLY A 323 -12.87 -40.92 -4.92
C GLY A 323 -13.32 -41.58 -3.61
N GLY A 324 -14.10 -40.86 -2.79
CA GLY A 324 -14.72 -41.38 -1.58
C GLY A 324 -15.69 -42.54 -1.84
N ILE A 325 -16.53 -42.43 -2.88
CA ILE A 325 -17.46 -43.50 -3.30
C ILE A 325 -16.68 -44.73 -3.77
N ARG A 326 -15.64 -44.58 -4.61
CA ARG A 326 -14.80 -45.70 -5.04
C ARG A 326 -14.10 -46.39 -3.88
N LEU A 327 -13.63 -45.63 -2.89
CA LEU A 327 -13.03 -46.18 -1.68
C LEU A 327 -14.05 -46.97 -0.87
N GLN A 328 -15.27 -46.44 -0.73
CA GLN A 328 -16.38 -47.12 -0.07
C GLN A 328 -16.84 -48.37 -0.83
N GLU A 329 -16.88 -48.34 -2.16
CA GLU A 329 -17.20 -49.47 -3.03
C GLU A 329 -16.12 -50.56 -2.95
N GLN A 330 -14.83 -50.20 -2.98
CA GLN A 330 -13.74 -51.14 -2.78
C GLN A 330 -13.79 -51.77 -1.38
N ALA A 331 -14.08 -50.98 -0.35
CA ALA A 331 -14.29 -51.48 1.00
C ALA A 331 -15.54 -52.38 1.10
N ALA A 332 -16.62 -52.08 0.36
CA ALA A 332 -17.81 -52.92 0.29
C ALA A 332 -17.56 -54.22 -0.48
N GLN A 333 -16.84 -54.19 -1.61
CA GLN A 333 -16.44 -55.37 -2.37
C GLN A 333 -15.52 -56.29 -1.56
N MET A 334 -14.55 -55.73 -0.83
CA MET A 334 -13.71 -56.53 0.07
C MET A 334 -14.53 -57.17 1.20
N ARG A 335 -15.51 -56.44 1.76
CA ARG A 335 -16.44 -56.99 2.77
C ARG A 335 -17.28 -58.13 2.20
N LEU A 336 -17.86 -57.94 1.02
CA LEU A 336 -18.67 -58.96 0.33
C LEU A 336 -17.83 -60.19 -0.04
N LYS A 337 -16.62 -60.01 -0.54
CA LYS A 337 -15.69 -61.11 -0.86
C LYS A 337 -15.38 -61.94 0.38
N LYS A 338 -15.09 -61.29 1.52
CA LYS A 338 -14.89 -61.96 2.81
C LYS A 338 -16.16 -62.66 3.32
N LEU A 339 -17.35 -62.16 2.99
CA LEU A 339 -18.61 -62.81 3.35
C LEU A 339 -18.84 -64.07 2.50
N ILE A 340 -18.63 -64.00 1.19
CA ILE A 340 -18.74 -65.13 0.26
C ILE A 340 -17.75 -66.24 0.65
N GLU A 341 -16.51 -65.89 0.97
CA GLU A 341 -15.50 -66.85 1.44
C GLU A 341 -15.95 -67.57 2.71
N LYS A 342 -16.58 -66.85 3.66
CA LYS A 342 -17.16 -67.46 4.87
C LYS A 342 -18.35 -68.37 4.55
N GLU A 343 -19.19 -68.00 3.58
CA GLU A 343 -20.34 -68.83 3.15
C GLU A 343 -19.88 -70.11 2.45
N GLN A 344 -18.88 -70.03 1.58
CA GLN A 344 -18.25 -71.18 0.93
C GLN A 344 -17.61 -72.11 1.98
N ASN A 345 -16.92 -71.55 2.98
CA ASN A 345 -16.38 -72.33 4.09
C ASN A 345 -17.50 -72.99 4.90
N LEU A 346 -18.62 -72.31 5.17
CA LEU A 346 -19.75 -72.91 5.86
C LEU A 346 -20.37 -74.06 5.05
N GLU A 347 -20.51 -73.90 3.74
CA GLU A 347 -21.02 -74.93 2.85
C GLU A 347 -20.10 -76.15 2.80
N PHE A 348 -18.78 -75.95 2.75
CA PHE A 348 -17.77 -77.00 2.86
C PHE A 348 -17.94 -77.82 4.15
N TRP A 349 -18.06 -77.16 5.30
CA TRP A 349 -18.25 -77.85 6.58
C TRP A 349 -19.59 -78.59 6.68
N LYS A 350 -20.66 -78.02 6.14
CA LYS A 350 -21.98 -78.70 6.06
C LYS A 350 -21.97 -79.88 5.11
N ASP A 351 -21.20 -79.82 4.03
CA ASP A 351 -21.05 -80.93 3.10
C ASP A 351 -20.19 -82.05 3.73
N LEU A 352 -19.14 -81.70 4.48
CA LEU A 352 -18.41 -82.65 5.32
C LEU A 352 -19.34 -83.31 6.34
N GLN A 353 -20.19 -82.54 7.02
CA GLN A 353 -21.19 -83.07 7.97
C GLN A 353 -22.12 -84.10 7.30
N ARG A 354 -22.64 -83.79 6.10
CA ARG A 354 -23.47 -84.73 5.32
C ARG A 354 -22.70 -85.96 4.84
N ARG A 355 -21.41 -85.82 4.49
CA ARG A 355 -20.56 -86.95 4.09
C ARG A 355 -20.23 -87.89 5.25
N LEU A 356 -20.31 -87.41 6.50
CA LEU A 356 -20.10 -88.22 7.70
C LEU A 356 -21.36 -89.04 8.07
N GLU A 357 -22.56 -88.59 7.66
CA GLU A 357 -23.81 -89.32 7.89
C GLU A 357 -23.81 -90.68 7.17
N GLY A 358 -24.00 -91.76 7.93
CA GLY A 358 -24.08 -93.13 7.41
C GLY A 358 -22.74 -93.85 7.18
N GLN A 359 -21.60 -93.21 7.48
CA GLN A 359 -20.26 -93.82 7.38
C GLN A 359 -19.86 -94.63 8.62
N THR A 360 -18.86 -95.50 8.50
CA THR A 360 -18.35 -96.27 9.65
C THR A 360 -17.54 -95.37 10.59
N LYS A 361 -17.52 -95.68 11.91
CA LYS A 361 -16.77 -94.88 12.91
C LYS A 361 -15.28 -94.69 12.58
N LYS A 362 -14.69 -95.63 11.81
CA LYS A 362 -13.28 -95.56 11.38
C LYS A 362 -13.10 -94.60 10.20
N GLU A 363 -14.05 -94.54 9.27
CA GLU A 363 -14.07 -93.54 8.18
C GLU A 363 -14.36 -92.12 8.70
N VAL A 364 -15.32 -91.97 9.62
CA VAL A 364 -15.66 -90.68 10.25
C VAL A 364 -14.43 -90.05 10.90
N LYS A 365 -13.67 -90.84 11.68
CA LYS A 365 -12.43 -90.36 12.32
C LYS A 365 -11.37 -89.95 11.29
N ARG A 366 -11.19 -90.72 10.21
CA ARG A 366 -10.21 -90.40 9.15
C ARG A 366 -10.55 -89.11 8.41
N LEU A 367 -11.83 -88.86 8.13
CA LEU A 367 -12.29 -87.66 7.42
C LEU A 367 -12.20 -86.40 8.29
N LEU A 368 -12.48 -86.52 9.59
CA LEU A 368 -12.32 -85.42 10.55
C LEU A 368 -10.84 -85.10 10.82
N ASP A 369 -9.99 -86.12 10.99
CA ASP A 369 -8.54 -85.94 11.19
C ASP A 369 -7.87 -85.27 9.97
N ALA A 370 -8.37 -85.52 8.75
CA ALA A 370 -7.85 -84.91 7.52
C ALA A 370 -8.08 -83.39 7.44
N GLU A 371 -9.14 -82.91 8.09
CA GLU A 371 -9.51 -81.49 8.18
C GLU A 371 -9.19 -80.91 9.57
N GLU A 372 -8.32 -81.59 10.33
CA GLU A 372 -7.83 -81.20 11.66
C GLU A 372 -8.94 -81.02 12.74
N LEU A 373 -10.08 -81.68 12.59
CA LEU A 373 -11.19 -81.66 13.55
C LEU A 373 -11.14 -82.84 14.52
N LYS A 374 -11.23 -82.55 15.82
CA LYS A 374 -11.07 -83.56 16.89
C LYS A 374 -12.22 -84.54 17.00
N ASP A 375 -13.45 -84.06 16.79
CA ASP A 375 -14.68 -84.82 16.90
C ASP A 375 -15.82 -84.14 16.12
N GLU A 376 -16.92 -84.87 15.94
CA GLU A 376 -18.12 -84.39 15.24
C GLU A 376 -18.75 -83.19 15.98
N ALA A 377 -18.60 -83.12 17.31
CA ALA A 377 -19.04 -81.97 18.09
C ALA A 377 -18.21 -80.69 17.79
N ALA A 378 -16.92 -80.81 17.46
CA ALA A 378 -16.11 -79.68 17.00
C ALA A 378 -16.54 -79.21 15.60
N LEU A 379 -16.95 -80.13 14.71
CA LEU A 379 -17.54 -79.78 13.42
C LEU A 379 -18.84 -78.98 13.61
N ASP A 380 -19.76 -79.46 14.43
CA ASP A 380 -21.03 -78.79 14.72
C ASP A 380 -20.86 -77.39 15.33
N ARG A 381 -19.88 -77.23 16.23
CA ARG A 381 -19.55 -75.92 16.81
C ARG A 381 -18.99 -74.97 15.75
N THR A 382 -18.13 -75.47 14.87
CA THR A 382 -17.53 -74.67 13.79
C THR A 382 -18.60 -74.18 12.82
N ILE A 383 -19.57 -75.05 12.47
CA ILE A 383 -20.74 -74.70 11.66
C ILE A 383 -21.59 -73.64 12.36
N LYS A 384 -21.98 -73.83 13.63
CA LYS A 384 -22.80 -72.87 14.38
C LYS A 384 -22.13 -71.50 14.55
N ASP A 385 -20.83 -71.47 14.81
CA ASP A 385 -20.08 -70.22 14.96
C ASP A 385 -19.95 -69.48 13.62
N LEU A 386 -19.71 -70.19 12.51
CA LEU A 386 -19.69 -69.61 11.17
C LEU A 386 -21.08 -69.07 10.79
N GLU A 387 -22.16 -69.80 11.04
CA GLU A 387 -23.54 -69.35 10.82
C GLU A 387 -23.85 -68.07 11.58
N LYS A 388 -23.48 -68.00 12.87
CA LYS A 388 -23.70 -66.81 13.70
C LYS A 388 -22.89 -65.61 13.19
N ARG A 389 -21.65 -65.82 12.75
CA ARG A 389 -20.79 -64.77 12.19
C ARG A 389 -21.31 -64.26 10.84
N ILE A 390 -21.80 -65.15 9.97
CA ILE A 390 -22.42 -64.80 8.69
C ILE A 390 -23.73 -64.04 8.93
N ARG A 391 -24.58 -64.50 9.86
CA ARG A 391 -25.83 -63.81 10.23
C ARG A 391 -25.57 -62.39 10.75
N LYS A 392 -24.60 -62.21 11.65
CA LYS A 392 -24.22 -60.87 12.15
C LYS A 392 -23.66 -59.97 11.05
N ALA A 393 -22.85 -60.52 10.14
CA ALA A 393 -22.32 -59.76 9.01
C ALA A 393 -23.44 -59.34 8.03
N ARG A 394 -24.38 -60.23 7.72
CA ARG A 394 -25.55 -59.92 6.88
C ARG A 394 -26.48 -58.87 7.52
N ASN A 395 -26.77 -58.98 8.82
CA ASN A 395 -27.63 -58.03 9.50
C ASN A 395 -26.98 -56.63 9.61
N LYS A 396 -25.66 -56.57 9.79
CA LYS A 396 -24.90 -55.31 9.78
C LYS A 396 -24.90 -54.63 8.41
N ASP A 397 -24.83 -55.39 7.31
CA ASP A 397 -24.85 -54.83 5.95
C ASP A 397 -26.26 -54.39 5.49
N ILE A 398 -27.33 -54.95 6.07
CA ILE A 398 -28.74 -54.56 5.78
C ILE A 398 -29.20 -53.38 6.67
N GLY A 399 -28.36 -52.92 7.62
CA GLY A 399 -28.68 -51.80 8.52
C GLY A 399 -29.77 -52.12 9.55
N VAL A 400 -30.01 -53.41 9.81
CA VAL A 400 -30.97 -53.85 10.83
C VAL A 400 -30.23 -53.89 12.16
N GLU A 401 -30.49 -52.90 13.02
CA GLU A 401 -30.16 -53.00 14.44
C GLU A 401 -31.06 -54.10 15.05
N GLU A 402 -30.47 -55.25 15.39
CA GLU A 402 -31.20 -56.24 16.19
C GLU A 402 -31.51 -55.58 17.55
N PRO A 403 -32.78 -55.56 18.00
CA PRO A 403 -33.09 -55.12 19.35
C PRO A 403 -32.33 -56.04 20.31
N GLU A 404 -31.43 -55.46 21.11
CA GLU A 404 -30.85 -56.18 22.24
C GLU A 404 -32.00 -56.52 23.18
N GLU A 405 -32.40 -57.79 23.23
CA GLU A 405 -33.25 -58.31 24.30
C GLU A 405 -32.53 -57.97 25.62
N GLN A 406 -33.06 -56.99 26.35
CA GLN A 406 -32.64 -56.67 27.70
C GLN A 406 -33.11 -57.79 28.62
N GLU A 407 -32.40 -58.92 28.60
CA GLU A 407 -32.36 -59.78 29.77
C GLU A 407 -31.46 -59.08 30.79
N GLU A 408 -31.97 -58.79 31.98
CA GLU A 408 -31.15 -58.37 33.12
C GLU A 408 -30.09 -59.45 33.39
N GLN A 409 -28.90 -59.26 32.84
CA GLN A 409 -27.79 -60.18 33.03
C GLN A 409 -27.32 -60.09 34.50
N SER A 410 -27.80 -61.02 35.31
CA SER A 410 -27.31 -61.25 36.67
C SER A 410 -25.90 -61.84 36.62
N PHE A 411 -25.01 -61.41 37.53
CA PHE A 411 -23.63 -61.89 37.64
C PHE A 411 -23.38 -62.58 39.00
N PRO A 412 -23.92 -63.78 39.26
CA PRO A 412 -23.97 -64.37 40.61
C PRO A 412 -22.60 -64.74 41.18
N LEU A 413 -21.61 -65.03 40.33
CA LEU A 413 -20.26 -65.46 40.76
C LEU A 413 -19.40 -64.29 41.25
N LEU A 414 -19.81 -63.04 41.02
CA LEU A 414 -19.09 -61.86 41.51
C LEU A 414 -19.21 -61.69 43.04
N ASP A 415 -20.29 -62.19 43.65
CA ASP A 415 -20.58 -62.06 45.09
C ASP A 415 -20.05 -63.24 45.93
N THR A 416 -19.57 -64.32 45.29
CA THR A 416 -18.98 -65.48 45.97
C THR A 416 -17.50 -65.21 46.31
N PRO A 417 -17.03 -65.37 47.57
CA PRO A 417 -15.63 -65.17 47.93
C PRO A 417 -14.65 -66.04 47.13
N ASP A 418 -13.48 -65.51 46.78
CA ASP A 418 -12.49 -66.22 45.95
C ASP A 418 -11.97 -67.52 46.59
N ALA A 419 -12.07 -67.65 47.93
CA ALA A 419 -11.67 -68.83 48.68
C ALA A 419 -12.58 -70.05 48.46
N ASP A 420 -13.81 -69.84 47.99
CA ASP A 420 -14.83 -70.87 47.81
C ASP A 420 -14.96 -71.32 46.34
N LEU A 421 -14.06 -70.87 45.46
CA LEU A 421 -14.11 -71.12 44.02
C LEU A 421 -12.91 -71.98 43.57
N ASP A 422 -13.19 -72.99 42.75
CA ASP A 422 -12.15 -73.77 42.07
C ASP A 422 -11.52 -72.97 40.90
N GLU A 423 -10.46 -73.51 40.28
CA GLU A 423 -9.72 -72.81 39.21
C GLU A 423 -10.61 -72.49 37.99
N ALA A 424 -11.65 -73.31 37.75
CA ALA A 424 -12.67 -73.09 36.73
C ALA A 424 -13.65 -71.95 37.12
N GLY A 425 -14.09 -71.92 38.39
CA GLY A 425 -14.95 -70.89 38.96
C GLY A 425 -14.28 -69.52 39.00
N LEU A 426 -12.99 -69.46 39.32
CA LEU A 426 -12.18 -68.22 39.25
C LEU A 426 -12.08 -67.68 37.81
N LYS A 427 -11.97 -68.56 36.82
CA LYS A 427 -11.91 -68.18 35.39
C LYS A 427 -13.27 -67.66 34.89
N GLN A 428 -14.38 -68.28 35.30
CA GLN A 428 -15.73 -67.78 35.01
C GLN A 428 -16.03 -66.46 35.71
N LYS A 429 -15.58 -66.29 36.96
CA LYS A 429 -15.69 -65.02 37.70
C LYS A 429 -14.94 -63.88 36.99
N ARG A 430 -13.73 -64.13 36.45
CA ARG A 430 -13.00 -63.14 35.62
C ARG A 430 -13.75 -62.78 34.33
N HIS A 431 -14.40 -63.76 33.69
CA HIS A 431 -15.18 -63.52 32.48
C HIS A 431 -16.44 -62.69 32.77
N GLN A 432 -17.18 -63.00 33.84
CA GLN A 432 -18.33 -62.19 34.29
C GLN A 432 -17.90 -60.77 34.68
N ARG A 433 -16.73 -60.61 35.30
CA ARG A 433 -16.15 -59.29 35.62
C ARG A 433 -15.84 -58.45 34.37
N LEU A 434 -15.35 -59.08 33.30
CA LEU A 434 -15.07 -58.40 32.03
C LEU A 434 -16.36 -57.97 31.31
N MET A 435 -17.38 -58.83 31.29
CA MET A 435 -18.68 -58.53 30.67
C MET A 435 -19.41 -57.41 31.42
N LYS A 436 -19.41 -57.46 32.76
CA LYS A 436 -19.92 -56.39 33.61
C LYS A 436 -19.20 -55.06 33.36
N SER A 437 -17.86 -55.07 33.26
CA SER A 437 -17.05 -53.89 32.94
C SER A 437 -17.41 -53.25 31.58
N GLY A 438 -17.63 -54.06 30.53
CA GLY A 438 -17.99 -53.55 29.21
C GLY A 438 -19.38 -52.91 29.15
N LEU A 439 -20.37 -53.48 29.85
CA LEU A 439 -21.71 -52.90 29.99
C LEU A 439 -21.69 -51.62 30.83
N GLU A 440 -20.97 -51.63 31.95
CA GLU A 440 -20.78 -50.45 32.82
C GLU A 440 -20.08 -49.31 32.07
N ALA A 441 -19.11 -49.59 31.19
CA ALA A 441 -18.42 -48.56 30.41
C ALA A 441 -19.35 -47.85 29.39
N ARG A 442 -20.21 -48.60 28.70
CA ARG A 442 -21.20 -48.01 27.76
C ARG A 442 -22.28 -47.23 28.50
N GLN A 443 -22.76 -47.75 29.63
CA GLN A 443 -23.71 -47.05 30.49
C GLN A 443 -23.09 -45.77 31.06
N ARG A 444 -21.81 -45.79 31.46
CA ARG A 444 -21.08 -44.59 31.88
C ARG A 444 -20.95 -43.56 30.76
N ALA A 445 -20.57 -43.94 29.55
CA ALA A 445 -20.44 -42.98 28.44
C ALA A 445 -21.80 -42.33 28.08
N LYS A 446 -22.89 -43.10 28.07
CA LYS A 446 -24.25 -42.56 27.84
C LYS A 446 -24.71 -41.68 29.00
N ALA A 447 -24.41 -42.08 30.23
CA ALA A 447 -24.70 -41.30 31.43
C ALA A 447 -23.86 -40.01 31.48
N GLU A 448 -22.60 -40.04 31.07
CA GLU A 448 -21.69 -38.89 31.02
C GLU A 448 -22.18 -37.85 30.00
N LYS A 449 -22.55 -38.29 28.79
CA LYS A 449 -23.15 -37.39 27.79
C LYS A 449 -24.49 -36.80 28.23
N ALA A 450 -25.33 -37.60 28.91
CA ALA A 450 -26.59 -37.11 29.47
C ALA A 450 -26.36 -36.16 30.66
N GLN A 451 -25.35 -36.43 31.49
CA GLN A 451 -24.94 -35.57 32.61
C GLN A 451 -24.34 -34.26 32.11
N GLU A 452 -23.55 -34.27 31.05
CA GLU A 452 -22.99 -33.06 30.45
C GLU A 452 -24.08 -32.17 29.87
N ALA A 453 -25.03 -32.75 29.12
CA ALA A 453 -26.19 -32.02 28.63
C ALA A 453 -27.07 -31.47 29.78
N ALA A 454 -27.29 -32.26 30.84
CA ALA A 454 -28.02 -31.82 32.02
C ALA A 454 -27.27 -30.71 32.79
N ARG A 455 -25.94 -30.79 32.88
CA ARG A 455 -25.10 -29.75 33.48
C ARG A 455 -25.17 -28.45 32.69
N GLN A 456 -25.10 -28.50 31.36
CA GLN A 456 -25.22 -27.32 30.51
C GLN A 456 -26.60 -26.67 30.66
N ALA A 457 -27.67 -27.48 30.68
CA ALA A 457 -29.02 -26.99 30.90
C ALA A 457 -29.21 -26.36 32.30
N GLU A 458 -28.62 -26.96 33.34
CA GLU A 458 -28.67 -26.42 34.71
C GLU A 458 -27.88 -25.10 34.83
N VAL A 459 -26.70 -25.03 34.22
CA VAL A 459 -25.90 -23.78 34.16
C VAL A 459 -26.67 -22.67 33.47
N GLN A 460 -27.33 -22.98 32.35
CA GLN A 460 -28.16 -22.01 31.64
C GLN A 460 -29.35 -21.55 32.48
N ARG A 461 -30.03 -22.48 33.17
CA ARG A 461 -31.15 -22.15 34.06
C ARG A 461 -30.72 -21.24 35.21
N LEU A 462 -29.59 -21.53 35.85
CA LEU A 462 -29.04 -20.71 36.94
C LEU A 462 -28.59 -19.33 36.44
N ASP A 463 -28.06 -19.24 35.23
CA ASP A 463 -27.67 -17.97 34.61
C ASP A 463 -28.89 -17.09 34.29
N ASP A 464 -29.96 -17.70 33.76
CA ASP A 464 -31.26 -17.03 33.55
C ASP A 464 -31.88 -16.56 34.89
N GLU A 465 -31.85 -17.40 35.92
CA GLU A 465 -32.35 -17.05 37.26
C GLU A 465 -31.52 -15.91 37.89
N GLN A 466 -30.20 -15.90 37.69
CA GLN A 466 -29.33 -14.83 38.16
C GLN A 466 -29.58 -13.51 37.43
N ARG A 467 -29.84 -13.54 36.12
CA ARG A 467 -30.24 -12.36 35.35
C ARG A 467 -31.53 -11.76 35.90
N ASP A 468 -32.51 -12.61 36.20
CA ASP A 468 -33.84 -12.18 36.64
C ASP A 468 -33.84 -11.69 38.11
N THR A 469 -32.95 -12.22 38.96
CA THR A 469 -32.85 -11.87 40.39
C THR A 469 -31.88 -10.72 40.69
N ASN A 470 -30.76 -10.61 39.97
CA ASN A 470 -29.75 -9.57 40.17
C ASN A 470 -29.02 -9.21 38.86
N LEU A 471 -29.70 -8.38 38.06
CA LEU A 471 -29.23 -7.93 36.76
C LEU A 471 -27.86 -7.23 36.83
N ASP A 472 -27.62 -6.37 37.83
CA ASP A 472 -26.36 -5.62 37.95
C ASP A 472 -25.15 -6.54 38.12
N SER A 473 -25.26 -7.56 38.97
CA SER A 473 -24.20 -8.54 39.18
C SER A 473 -23.97 -9.40 37.92
N TRP A 474 -25.05 -9.79 37.23
CA TRP A 474 -24.98 -10.54 35.99
C TRP A 474 -24.28 -9.72 34.87
N LEU A 475 -24.64 -8.44 34.72
CA LEU A 475 -24.01 -7.50 33.77
C LEU A 475 -22.52 -7.29 34.05
N GLN A 476 -22.12 -7.13 35.32
CA GLN A 476 -20.71 -7.01 35.69
C GLN A 476 -19.91 -8.26 35.30
N GLN A 477 -20.47 -9.45 35.51
CA GLN A 477 -19.83 -10.69 35.10
C GLN A 477 -19.71 -10.81 33.58
N ARG A 478 -20.73 -10.40 32.82
CA ARG A 478 -20.68 -10.37 31.36
C ARG A 478 -19.63 -9.37 30.83
N ARG A 479 -19.53 -8.17 31.41
CA ARG A 479 -18.48 -7.19 31.09
C ARG A 479 -17.07 -7.72 31.42
N ALA A 480 -16.91 -8.44 32.54
CA ALA A 480 -15.63 -9.07 32.91
C ALA A 480 -15.24 -10.20 31.94
N LYS A 481 -16.18 -11.11 31.61
CA LYS A 481 -15.97 -12.16 30.60
C LYS A 481 -15.57 -11.56 29.25
N ARG A 482 -16.22 -10.45 28.85
CA ARG A 482 -15.92 -9.73 27.60
C ARG A 482 -14.50 -9.18 27.60
N SER A 483 -14.06 -8.61 28.72
CA SER A 483 -12.69 -8.11 28.86
C SER A 483 -11.65 -9.23 28.75
N THR A 484 -11.92 -10.40 29.33
CA THR A 484 -11.04 -11.57 29.25
C THR A 484 -10.96 -12.12 27.83
N LEU A 485 -12.11 -12.32 27.17
CA LEU A 485 -12.18 -12.75 25.76
C LEU A 485 -11.45 -11.78 24.83
N LEU A 486 -11.65 -10.48 25.02
CA LEU A 486 -10.94 -9.45 24.24
C LEU A 486 -9.41 -9.53 24.44
N GLN A 487 -8.94 -9.85 25.63
CA GLN A 487 -7.52 -10.03 25.91
C GLN A 487 -6.97 -11.28 25.21
N GLN A 488 -7.69 -12.40 25.27
CA GLN A 488 -7.33 -13.63 24.56
C GLN A 488 -7.23 -13.42 23.05
N ILE A 489 -8.21 -12.72 22.45
CA ILE A 489 -8.20 -12.40 21.01
C ILE A 489 -7.00 -11.53 20.65
N LYS A 490 -6.65 -10.53 21.48
CA LYS A 490 -5.47 -9.68 21.26
C LYS A 490 -4.16 -10.47 21.35
N ASP A 491 -4.06 -11.39 22.29
CA ASP A 491 -2.87 -12.22 22.47
C ASP A 491 -2.72 -13.22 21.31
N ARG A 492 -3.82 -13.80 20.83
CA ARG A 492 -3.86 -14.59 19.59
C ARG A 492 -3.40 -13.78 18.38
N ASP A 493 -3.99 -12.60 18.14
CA ASP A 493 -3.63 -11.72 17.02
C ASP A 493 -2.15 -11.30 17.05
N ARG A 494 -1.57 -11.20 18.25
CA ARG A 494 -0.14 -10.93 18.45
C ARG A 494 0.71 -12.15 18.08
N GLN A 495 0.35 -13.33 18.57
CA GLN A 495 1.05 -14.58 18.25
C GLN A 495 1.03 -14.87 16.75
N THR A 496 -0.12 -14.69 16.09
CA THR A 496 -0.25 -14.89 14.64
C THR A 496 0.65 -13.96 13.83
N ARG A 497 0.76 -12.69 14.21
CA ARG A 497 1.71 -11.74 13.58
C ARG A 497 3.16 -12.15 13.76
N ASP A 498 3.50 -12.74 14.90
CA ASP A 498 4.86 -13.21 15.20
C ASP A 498 5.24 -14.51 14.46
N LEU A 499 4.27 -15.29 13.94
CA LEU A 499 4.51 -16.50 13.14
C LEU A 499 5.18 -16.20 11.79
N GLY A 500 4.91 -15.03 11.19
CA GLY A 500 5.53 -14.61 9.93
C GLY A 500 7.02 -14.26 10.05
N ASN A 501 7.53 -14.12 11.27
CA ASN A 501 8.92 -13.79 11.54
C ASN A 501 9.74 -15.08 11.79
N ARG A 502 10.61 -15.44 10.85
CA ARG A 502 11.45 -16.65 10.87
C ARG A 502 12.39 -16.77 12.09
N LYS A 503 12.58 -15.69 12.86
CA LYS A 503 13.37 -15.65 14.09
C LYS A 503 12.53 -15.69 15.38
N SER A 504 11.21 -15.74 15.30
CA SER A 504 10.34 -15.72 16.48
C SER A 504 10.41 -17.02 17.28
N LEU A 505 10.13 -16.92 18.58
CA LEU A 505 10.09 -18.06 19.50
C LEU A 505 9.10 -19.13 19.03
N ALA A 506 7.97 -18.74 18.44
CA ALA A 506 6.94 -19.65 17.93
C ALA A 506 7.44 -20.46 16.71
N SER A 507 8.19 -19.84 15.79
CA SER A 507 8.83 -20.55 14.67
C SER A 507 9.92 -21.51 15.15
N GLN A 508 10.64 -21.16 16.23
CA GLN A 508 11.65 -22.03 16.84
C GLN A 508 11.02 -23.23 17.55
N ILE A 509 9.89 -23.03 18.22
CA ILE A 509 9.11 -24.10 18.86
C ILE A 509 8.63 -25.09 17.79
N ARG A 510 7.98 -24.64 16.71
CA ARG A 510 7.55 -25.55 15.62
C ARG A 510 8.69 -26.36 15.01
N MET A 511 9.86 -25.74 14.76
CA MET A 511 11.03 -26.46 14.25
C MET A 511 11.53 -27.50 15.25
N LYS A 512 11.46 -27.19 16.55
CA LYS A 512 11.83 -28.12 17.62
C LYS A 512 10.84 -29.29 17.72
N THR A 513 9.54 -29.06 17.55
CA THR A 513 8.50 -30.10 17.54
C THR A 513 8.64 -31.01 16.31
N LEU A 514 8.87 -30.44 15.12
CA LEU A 514 9.14 -31.19 13.89
C LEU A 514 10.40 -32.05 13.98
N ALA A 515 11.48 -31.51 14.57
CA ALA A 515 12.72 -32.26 14.80
C ALA A 515 12.53 -33.41 15.82
N SER A 516 11.72 -33.18 16.86
CA SER A 516 11.36 -34.19 17.86
C SER A 516 10.55 -35.34 17.23
N LEU A 517 9.51 -35.02 16.45
CA LEU A 517 8.68 -35.99 15.73
C LEU A 517 9.46 -36.79 14.70
N ALA A 518 10.44 -36.17 14.03
CA ALA A 518 11.34 -36.87 13.11
C ALA A 518 12.36 -37.79 13.83
N SER A 519 12.67 -37.51 15.10
CA SER A 519 13.63 -38.29 15.89
C SER A 519 13.03 -39.50 16.62
N ASP A 520 11.70 -39.54 16.80
CA ASP A 520 10.99 -40.55 17.60
C ASP A 520 10.56 -41.79 16.80
N GLN A 521 11.10 -42.02 15.59
CA GLN A 521 11.00 -43.35 14.94
C GLN A 521 12.01 -44.32 15.57
N PRO A 522 11.58 -45.34 16.34
CA PRO A 522 12.50 -46.34 16.89
C PRO A 522 12.95 -47.24 15.75
N GLY A 523 14.27 -47.28 15.52
CA GLY A 523 14.88 -47.98 14.40
C GLY A 523 14.50 -49.46 14.30
N ARG A 524 13.85 -49.84 13.19
CA ARG A 524 14.01 -51.16 12.59
C ARG A 524 15.01 -51.06 11.44
N LYS A 525 16.16 -51.72 11.60
CA LYS A 525 17.16 -51.90 10.53
C LYS A 525 16.46 -52.39 9.27
N ARG A 526 16.44 -51.58 8.21
CA ARG A 526 16.00 -51.96 6.86
C ARG A 526 16.81 -53.18 6.39
N ARG A 527 16.20 -54.37 6.45
CA ARG A 527 16.63 -55.54 5.68
C ARG A 527 15.95 -55.45 4.32
N ARG A 528 16.78 -55.45 3.27
CA ARG A 528 16.37 -55.36 1.87
C ARG A 528 15.65 -56.65 1.47
N GLY A 529 14.36 -56.58 1.19
CA GLY A 529 13.59 -57.66 0.52
C GLY A 529 12.23 -57.96 1.14
N GLY A 530 11.16 -57.62 0.40
CA GLY A 530 9.78 -58.11 0.62
C GLY A 530 8.76 -57.01 0.88
N GLY A 531 7.84 -56.83 -0.08
CA GLY A 531 6.56 -56.09 -0.05
C GLY A 531 6.34 -55.02 1.02
N ASP A 532 6.30 -53.76 0.61
CA ASP A 532 5.79 -52.65 1.40
C ASP A 532 4.27 -52.82 1.63
N ASP A 533 3.88 -53.31 2.80
CA ASP A 533 2.61 -52.94 3.43
C ASP A 533 2.92 -51.79 4.39
N ASP A 534 2.77 -50.57 3.87
CA ASP A 534 2.70 -49.35 4.68
C ASP A 534 1.31 -49.33 5.36
N ASP A 535 1.26 -49.83 6.60
CA ASP A 535 0.05 -49.89 7.43
C ASP A 535 -0.32 -48.52 8.05
N PHE A 536 0.39 -47.45 7.66
CA PHE A 536 0.14 -46.09 8.13
C PHE A 536 -1.14 -45.53 7.48
N GLY A 537 -2.16 -45.27 8.31
CA GLY A 537 -3.50 -44.88 7.86
C GLY A 537 -4.55 -45.98 7.93
N ALA A 538 -4.21 -47.18 8.43
CA ALA A 538 -5.18 -48.24 8.72
C ALA A 538 -5.92 -48.04 10.06
N ASN A 539 -5.39 -47.21 10.96
CA ASN A 539 -5.99 -46.86 12.25
C ASN A 539 -6.29 -45.35 12.36
N ASP A 540 -7.38 -44.99 13.05
CA ASP A 540 -7.82 -43.60 13.24
C ASP A 540 -6.80 -42.72 14.02
N GLU A 541 -5.88 -43.33 14.77
CA GLU A 541 -4.86 -42.63 15.57
C GLU A 541 -3.75 -41.99 14.73
N ASP A 542 -3.44 -42.53 13.54
CA ASP A 542 -2.41 -42.00 12.63
C ASP A 542 -2.80 -40.62 12.05
N TRP A 543 -4.11 -40.31 12.04
CA TRP A 543 -4.66 -39.02 11.62
C TRP A 543 -4.47 -37.90 12.65
N GLY A 544 -4.13 -38.23 13.91
CA GLY A 544 -3.77 -37.26 14.94
C GLY A 544 -2.40 -36.63 14.70
N VAL A 545 -1.47 -37.37 14.09
CA VAL A 545 -0.09 -36.93 13.83
C VAL A 545 -0.04 -35.81 12.78
N TYR A 546 -0.89 -35.89 11.73
CA TYR A 546 -1.02 -34.81 10.75
C TYR A 546 -1.57 -33.51 11.35
N ARG A 547 -2.54 -33.61 12.28
CA ARG A 547 -3.10 -32.45 13.01
C ARG A 547 -2.07 -31.77 13.91
N THR A 548 -1.26 -32.56 14.60
CA THR A 548 -0.26 -32.08 15.56
C THR A 548 0.91 -31.34 14.87
N VAL A 549 1.28 -31.77 13.66
CA VAL A 549 2.35 -31.15 12.85
C VAL A 549 1.94 -29.78 12.28
N GLN A 550 0.65 -29.55 12.06
CA GLN A 550 0.14 -28.30 11.49
C GLN A 550 0.01 -27.18 12.55
N THR A 551 -0.32 -27.53 13.80
CA THR A 551 -0.61 -26.57 14.89
C THR A 551 0.54 -26.37 15.90
N GLY A 552 1.41 -27.37 16.10
CA GLY A 552 2.60 -27.24 16.95
C GLY A 552 2.40 -27.55 18.44
N GLU A 553 1.20 -27.97 18.88
CA GLU A 553 0.93 -28.53 20.22
C GLU A 553 0.07 -29.81 20.13
N PRO A 554 0.26 -30.81 21.01
CA PRO A 554 -0.58 -31.99 21.06
C PRO A 554 -1.90 -31.67 21.78
N GLY A 555 -2.96 -31.42 21.01
CA GLY A 555 -4.33 -31.36 21.51
C GLY A 555 -5.16 -30.12 21.14
N ALA A 556 -4.60 -29.10 20.49
CA ALA A 556 -5.35 -27.91 20.10
C ALA A 556 -5.99 -28.06 18.71
N SER A 557 -7.32 -28.06 18.66
CA SER A 557 -8.10 -27.96 17.42
C SER A 557 -8.27 -26.48 17.04
N ASP A 558 -7.21 -25.82 16.59
CA ASP A 558 -7.26 -24.37 16.37
C ASP A 558 -8.22 -23.93 15.24
N GLU A 559 -8.55 -24.75 14.24
CA GLU A 559 -9.56 -24.34 13.25
C GLU A 559 -11.00 -24.38 13.80
N GLU A 560 -11.28 -25.19 14.83
CA GLU A 560 -12.58 -25.19 15.53
C GLU A 560 -12.58 -24.23 16.74
N GLU A 561 -11.45 -24.04 17.44
CA GLU A 561 -11.30 -23.06 18.53
C GLU A 561 -11.22 -21.60 18.03
N GLU A 562 -10.70 -21.35 16.82
CA GLU A 562 -10.69 -20.00 16.22
C GLU A 562 -12.09 -19.48 15.88
N GLU A 563 -13.00 -20.35 15.43
CA GLU A 563 -14.42 -19.99 15.23
C GLU A 563 -15.15 -19.76 16.57
N ASP A 564 -14.68 -20.40 17.66
CA ASP A 564 -15.34 -20.35 18.96
C ASP A 564 -15.10 -19.01 19.70
N LEU A 565 -13.89 -18.43 19.67
CA LEU A 565 -13.62 -17.16 20.39
C LEU A 565 -14.35 -15.95 19.79
N ASP A 566 -14.30 -15.79 18.46
CA ASP A 566 -15.01 -14.70 17.76
C ASP A 566 -16.53 -14.95 17.80
N GLY A 567 -16.96 -16.21 17.78
CA GLY A 567 -18.36 -16.62 17.96
C GLY A 567 -18.89 -16.30 19.35
N ASP A 568 -18.14 -16.63 20.39
CA ASP A 568 -18.47 -16.36 21.79
C ASP A 568 -18.44 -14.87 22.12
N MET A 569 -17.50 -14.12 21.54
CA MET A 569 -17.51 -12.67 21.63
C MET A 569 -18.81 -12.08 21.06
N ARG A 570 -19.28 -12.58 19.90
CA ARG A 570 -20.54 -12.13 19.29
C ARG A 570 -21.75 -12.48 20.14
N LYS A 571 -21.83 -13.70 20.67
CA LYS A 571 -22.91 -14.13 21.58
C LYS A 571 -22.96 -13.23 22.82
N LEU A 572 -21.80 -13.00 23.45
CA LEU A 572 -21.68 -12.18 24.65
C LEU A 572 -22.01 -10.71 24.41
N GLU A 573 -21.60 -10.15 23.27
CA GLU A 573 -21.97 -8.78 22.88
C GLU A 573 -23.47 -8.67 22.54
N ALA A 574 -24.09 -9.70 21.96
CA ALA A 574 -25.53 -9.74 21.73
C ALA A 574 -26.33 -9.75 23.05
N GLU A 575 -25.88 -10.54 24.04
CA GLU A 575 -26.47 -10.55 25.38
C GLU A 575 -26.37 -9.18 26.07
N LEU A 576 -25.20 -8.53 25.99
CA LEU A 576 -25.01 -7.18 26.54
C LEU A 576 -25.88 -6.14 25.80
N LEU A 577 -25.97 -6.20 24.48
CA LEU A 577 -26.86 -5.30 23.71
C LEU A 577 -28.34 -5.46 24.08
N GLN A 578 -28.76 -6.68 24.44
CA GLN A 578 -30.14 -6.97 24.79
C GLN A 578 -30.49 -6.54 26.22
N HIS A 579 -29.55 -6.63 27.15
CA HIS A 579 -29.83 -6.54 28.60
C HIS A 579 -29.11 -5.39 29.33
N ASP A 580 -28.10 -4.73 28.74
CA ASP A 580 -27.35 -3.63 29.33
C ASP A 580 -27.70 -2.28 28.66
N PRO A 581 -28.46 -1.39 29.32
CA PRO A 581 -28.83 -0.09 28.76
C PRO A 581 -27.64 0.84 28.47
N GLU A 582 -26.49 0.62 29.11
CA GLU A 582 -25.27 1.41 28.86
C GLU A 582 -24.41 0.80 27.73
N PHE A 583 -24.70 -0.42 27.28
CA PHE A 583 -23.95 -1.08 26.22
C PHE A 583 -24.62 -0.86 24.86
N SER A 584 -24.07 0.07 24.06
CA SER A 584 -24.52 0.33 22.70
C SER A 584 -23.75 -0.47 21.64
N GLU A 585 -24.28 -0.52 20.42
CA GLU A 585 -23.63 -1.14 19.25
C GLU A 585 -22.21 -0.57 19.01
N ALA A 586 -21.95 0.68 19.41
CA ALA A 586 -20.63 1.30 19.33
C ALA A 586 -19.56 0.62 20.20
N HIS A 587 -19.96 -0.11 21.24
CA HIS A 587 -19.05 -0.83 22.12
C HIS A 587 -18.66 -2.21 21.60
N THR A 588 -19.30 -2.71 20.54
CA THR A 588 -19.03 -4.05 20.00
C THR A 588 -17.68 -4.14 19.30
N MET A 589 -17.07 -5.33 19.31
CA MET A 589 -15.84 -5.64 18.57
C MET A 589 -16.06 -5.50 17.06
N GLY A 590 -17.27 -5.85 16.58
CA GLY A 590 -17.68 -5.63 15.20
C GLY A 590 -17.70 -4.15 14.82
N ALA A 591 -18.20 -3.27 15.69
CA ALA A 591 -18.14 -1.82 15.49
C ALA A 591 -16.71 -1.26 15.61
N ALA A 592 -15.88 -1.82 16.49
CA ALA A 592 -14.47 -1.42 16.63
C ALA A 592 -13.62 -1.83 15.40
N ARG A 593 -13.97 -2.97 14.77
CA ARG A 593 -13.38 -3.45 13.52
C ARG A 593 -14.05 -2.85 12.26
N ASP A 594 -15.10 -2.04 12.43
CA ASP A 594 -15.78 -1.39 11.30
C ASP A 594 -14.88 -0.32 10.68
N TRP A 595 -14.35 -0.63 9.50
CA TRP A 595 -13.51 0.28 8.72
C TRP A 595 -14.21 1.63 8.45
N THR A 596 -15.55 1.66 8.39
CA THR A 596 -16.34 2.89 8.19
C THR A 596 -16.31 3.84 9.41
N LYS A 597 -15.81 3.40 10.56
CA LYS A 597 -15.59 4.25 11.75
C LYS A 597 -14.13 4.64 11.91
N SER A 598 -13.22 4.01 11.18
CA SER A 598 -11.79 4.26 11.27
C SER A 598 -11.39 5.51 10.46
N LEU A 599 -10.93 6.56 11.16
CA LEU A 599 -10.30 7.70 10.52
C LEU A 599 -9.03 7.29 9.75
N MET A 600 -8.31 6.28 10.25
CA MET A 600 -7.12 5.78 9.57
C MET A 600 -7.46 5.11 8.25
N HIS A 601 -8.59 4.39 8.18
CA HIS A 601 -9.09 3.86 6.92
C HIS A 601 -9.44 4.99 5.95
N ALA A 602 -10.22 5.98 6.39
CA ALA A 602 -10.56 7.15 5.57
C ALA A 602 -9.29 7.88 5.07
N PHE A 603 -8.28 8.01 5.92
CA PHE A 603 -7.01 8.65 5.59
C PHE A 603 -6.17 7.84 4.59
N LEU A 604 -6.09 6.51 4.74
CA LEU A 604 -5.20 5.66 3.91
C LEU A 604 -5.87 5.15 2.63
N ARG A 605 -7.18 4.93 2.66
CA ARG A 605 -7.97 4.18 1.66
C ARG A 605 -9.21 4.94 1.16
N GLY A 606 -9.48 6.13 1.72
CA GLY A 606 -10.64 6.92 1.35
C GLY A 606 -11.96 6.30 1.84
N PRO A 607 -13.10 6.65 1.21
CA PRO A 607 -14.42 6.30 1.71
C PRO A 607 -14.93 4.93 1.23
N ARG A 608 -14.09 4.12 0.58
CA ARG A 608 -14.45 2.85 -0.04
C ARG A 608 -13.85 1.67 0.76
N PRO A 609 -14.44 0.46 0.69
CA PRO A 609 -13.78 -0.74 1.19
C PRO A 609 -12.41 -0.92 0.54
N PHE A 610 -11.51 -1.62 1.24
CA PHE A 610 -10.18 -1.96 0.74
C PHE A 610 -10.04 -3.47 0.69
N ASP A 611 -9.60 -3.99 -0.45
CA ASP A 611 -9.25 -5.39 -0.65
C ASP A 611 -7.72 -5.58 -0.57
N PRO A 612 -7.21 -6.21 0.51
CA PRO A 612 -5.78 -6.47 0.67
C PRO A 612 -5.18 -7.43 -0.35
N GLU A 613 -5.99 -8.26 -1.02
CA GLU A 613 -5.52 -9.24 -2.01
C GLU A 613 -5.41 -8.62 -3.42
N SER A 614 -6.13 -7.53 -3.66
CA SER A 614 -6.10 -6.78 -4.90
C SER A 614 -4.77 -6.07 -5.11
N GLN A 615 -3.96 -6.60 -6.03
CA GLN A 615 -2.71 -5.93 -6.46
C GLN A 615 -2.98 -4.51 -6.96
N ARG A 616 -4.12 -4.29 -7.62
CA ARG A 616 -4.49 -2.97 -8.10
C ARG A 616 -4.61 -1.95 -6.97
N GLU A 617 -5.31 -2.31 -5.88
CA GLU A 617 -5.54 -1.44 -4.73
C GLU A 617 -4.29 -1.26 -3.88
N LEU A 618 -3.43 -2.29 -3.77
CA LEU A 618 -2.12 -2.17 -3.12
C LEU A 618 -1.20 -1.13 -3.80
N HIS A 619 -1.38 -0.91 -5.10
CA HIS A 619 -0.62 0.06 -5.89
C HIS A 619 -1.32 1.41 -6.04
N GLN A 620 -2.24 1.75 -5.13
CA GLN A 620 -2.90 3.06 -5.08
C GLN A 620 -2.38 3.93 -3.92
N LEU A 621 -2.17 5.21 -4.21
CA LEU A 621 -1.95 6.24 -3.19
C LEU A 621 -3.19 7.13 -3.10
N HIS A 622 -3.68 7.38 -1.89
CA HIS A 622 -4.78 8.32 -1.65
C HIS A 622 -4.21 9.65 -1.19
N LEU A 623 -4.41 10.70 -1.98
CA LEU A 623 -4.08 12.08 -1.63
C LEU A 623 -5.34 12.77 -1.10
N ASN A 624 -5.33 13.13 0.18
CA ASN A 624 -6.41 13.85 0.84
C ASN A 624 -5.87 15.12 1.48
N VAL A 625 -5.47 15.06 2.74
CA VAL A 625 -4.97 16.19 3.53
C VAL A 625 -3.74 16.84 2.88
N GLU A 626 -2.92 16.04 2.20
CA GLU A 626 -1.71 16.50 1.53
C GLU A 626 -2.01 17.56 0.45
N ARG A 627 -3.20 17.50 -0.15
CA ARG A 627 -3.63 18.40 -1.24
C ARG A 627 -3.70 19.86 -0.80
N ILE A 628 -4.06 20.12 0.46
CA ILE A 628 -4.11 21.46 1.04
C ILE A 628 -2.91 21.75 1.94
N ARG A 629 -2.35 20.71 2.58
CA ARG A 629 -1.23 20.87 3.53
C ARG A 629 0.09 21.22 2.86
N VAL A 630 0.40 20.64 1.70
CA VAL A 630 1.65 20.91 0.98
C VAL A 630 1.75 22.36 0.49
N PRO A 631 0.74 22.92 -0.21
CA PRO A 631 0.78 24.31 -0.64
C PRO A 631 0.62 25.31 0.52
N GLU A 632 0.04 24.91 1.67
CA GLU A 632 -0.09 25.78 2.84
C GLU A 632 1.27 26.22 3.41
N VAL A 633 2.34 25.44 3.21
CA VAL A 633 3.68 25.75 3.76
C VAL A 633 4.20 27.11 3.31
N VAL A 634 3.77 27.64 2.16
CA VAL A 634 4.16 28.99 1.72
C VAL A 634 3.54 30.09 2.61
N PHE A 635 2.38 29.82 3.21
CA PHE A 635 1.68 30.73 4.15
C PHE A 635 2.06 30.42 5.60
N GLN A 636 2.29 29.15 5.95
CA GLN A 636 2.69 28.69 7.28
C GLN A 636 3.93 27.77 7.20
N PRO A 637 5.15 28.32 7.05
CA PRO A 637 6.36 27.53 6.85
C PRO A 637 6.68 26.55 7.99
N SER A 638 6.23 26.86 9.20
CA SER A 638 6.38 26.03 10.40
C SER A 638 5.77 24.63 10.25
N ILE A 639 4.76 24.44 9.38
CA ILE A 639 4.16 23.12 9.07
C ILE A 639 5.20 22.11 8.56
N ALA A 640 6.22 22.61 7.84
CA ALA A 640 7.33 21.81 7.33
C ALA A 640 8.62 21.97 8.17
N GLY A 641 8.54 22.65 9.32
CA GLY A 641 9.68 22.90 10.21
C GLY A 641 10.63 23.99 9.71
N LEU A 642 10.18 24.89 8.82
CA LEU A 642 10.97 26.03 8.35
C LEU A 642 10.82 27.19 9.33
N ASP A 643 11.94 27.64 9.90
CA ASP A 643 12.00 28.82 10.78
C ASP A 643 12.11 30.12 9.95
N GLN A 644 11.06 30.40 9.17
CA GLN A 644 10.89 31.62 8.38
C GLN A 644 9.44 32.09 8.46
N ALA A 645 9.23 33.40 8.27
CA ALA A 645 7.89 33.98 8.20
C ALA A 645 7.13 33.51 6.95
N GLY A 646 5.80 33.50 7.01
CA GLY A 646 4.94 33.18 5.87
C GLY A 646 5.02 34.26 4.78
N LEU A 647 4.62 33.89 3.56
CA LEU A 647 4.64 34.79 2.40
C LEU A 647 3.88 36.11 2.64
N VAL A 648 2.75 36.05 3.35
CA VAL A 648 1.94 37.23 3.65
C VAL A 648 2.66 38.17 4.62
N ASP A 649 3.25 37.63 5.68
CA ASP A 649 4.02 38.41 6.66
C ASP A 649 5.26 39.03 6.02
N ILE A 650 5.95 38.28 5.15
CA ILE A 650 7.08 38.78 4.36
C ILE A 650 6.61 39.95 3.49
N ALA A 651 5.48 39.80 2.77
CA ALA A 651 4.95 40.86 1.92
C ALA A 651 4.58 42.12 2.72
N ALA A 652 3.89 41.96 3.85
CA ALA A 652 3.57 43.06 4.75
C ALA A 652 4.82 43.75 5.28
N GLY A 653 5.83 42.98 5.72
CA GLY A 653 7.11 43.52 6.17
C GLY A 653 7.83 44.33 5.08
N VAL A 654 7.85 43.85 3.83
CA VAL A 654 8.40 44.59 2.68
C VAL A 654 7.63 45.88 2.42
N ILE A 655 6.30 45.87 2.51
CA ILE A 655 5.43 47.05 2.33
C ILE A 655 5.65 48.10 3.42
N GLU A 656 5.85 47.66 4.66
CA GLU A 656 6.01 48.56 5.80
C GLU A 656 7.42 49.15 5.89
N SER A 657 8.44 48.31 5.74
CA SER A 657 9.85 48.70 5.93
C SER A 657 10.52 49.24 4.66
N GLY A 658 10.02 48.86 3.48
CA GLY A 658 10.68 49.14 2.19
C GLY A 658 10.49 50.55 1.64
N PHE A 659 9.62 51.38 2.25
CA PHE A 659 9.23 52.68 1.70
C PHE A 659 9.25 53.81 2.73
N GLY A 660 9.53 55.02 2.25
CA GLY A 660 9.61 56.24 3.08
C GLY A 660 8.29 56.60 3.78
N LYS A 661 8.40 57.48 4.79
CA LYS A 661 7.30 57.85 5.70
C LYS A 661 6.12 58.57 5.01
N ASP A 662 6.33 59.19 3.86
CA ASP A 662 5.32 59.95 3.11
C ASP A 662 4.18 59.06 2.54
N GLY A 663 4.38 57.74 2.51
CA GLY A 663 3.39 56.75 2.10
C GLY A 663 2.98 56.79 0.62
N ARG A 664 3.55 57.71 -0.20
CA ARG A 664 3.27 57.79 -1.65
C ARG A 664 3.68 56.51 -2.37
N ASP A 665 4.91 56.08 -2.16
CA ASP A 665 5.46 54.90 -2.82
C ASP A 665 4.74 53.63 -2.36
N ARG A 666 4.42 53.54 -1.05
CA ARG A 666 3.60 52.45 -0.50
C ARG A 666 2.25 52.34 -1.20
N ARG A 667 1.57 53.47 -1.41
CA ARG A 667 0.31 53.52 -2.17
C ARG A 667 0.48 53.18 -3.64
N ALA A 668 1.64 53.48 -4.23
CA ALA A 668 1.92 53.15 -5.63
C ALA A 668 2.09 51.64 -5.80
N VAL A 669 2.91 51.00 -4.95
CA VAL A 669 3.19 49.56 -5.09
C VAL A 669 2.00 48.67 -4.73
N LEU A 670 1.12 49.11 -3.82
CA LEU A 670 -0.11 48.39 -3.47
C LEU A 670 -1.15 48.35 -4.61
N LYS A 671 -1.07 49.28 -5.58
CA LYS A 671 -1.94 49.28 -6.76
C LYS A 671 -1.58 48.19 -7.77
N ASP A 672 -0.45 47.51 -7.59
CA ASP A 672 -0.05 46.42 -8.48
C ASP A 672 0.74 45.34 -7.74
N ILE A 673 0.03 44.42 -7.09
CA ILE A 673 0.63 43.17 -6.59
C ILE A 673 0.55 42.12 -7.69
N PHE A 674 1.71 41.77 -8.25
CA PHE A 674 1.84 40.91 -9.41
C PHE A 674 2.31 39.50 -9.02
N PHE A 675 1.53 38.49 -9.36
CA PHE A 675 1.90 37.09 -9.16
C PHE A 675 2.54 36.47 -10.40
N THR A 676 3.72 35.85 -10.24
CA THR A 676 4.42 35.12 -11.29
C THR A 676 5.13 33.87 -10.73
N GLY A 677 5.53 32.96 -11.61
CA GLY A 677 6.16 31.70 -11.22
C GLY A 677 5.15 30.56 -11.02
N GLY A 678 5.62 29.33 -11.18
CA GLY A 678 4.76 28.15 -11.28
C GLY A 678 3.89 27.88 -10.05
N ASN A 679 4.40 28.13 -8.85
CA ASN A 679 3.67 27.85 -7.61
C ASN A 679 2.51 28.83 -7.35
N THR A 680 2.49 29.98 -8.01
CA THR A 680 1.35 30.93 -7.91
C THR A 680 0.11 30.47 -8.67
N MET A 681 0.24 29.39 -9.46
CA MET A 681 -0.85 28.83 -10.26
C MET A 681 -1.81 27.94 -9.49
N PHE A 682 -1.54 27.66 -8.21
CA PHE A 682 -2.51 26.92 -7.39
C PHE A 682 -3.86 27.63 -7.35
N GLU A 683 -4.92 26.84 -7.42
CA GLU A 683 -6.27 27.33 -7.16
C GLU A 683 -6.33 27.93 -5.75
N GLY A 684 -6.98 29.09 -5.62
CA GLY A 684 -7.13 29.78 -4.33
C GLY A 684 -5.92 30.61 -3.87
N PHE A 685 -4.74 30.50 -4.51
CA PHE A 685 -3.53 31.19 -4.06
C PHE A 685 -3.70 32.70 -3.94
N GLN A 686 -4.21 33.33 -5.01
CA GLN A 686 -4.42 34.80 -5.05
C GLN A 686 -5.45 35.23 -4.01
N GLN A 687 -6.59 34.54 -3.93
CA GLN A 687 -7.67 34.90 -3.01
C GLN A 687 -7.22 34.78 -1.55
N ARG A 688 -6.45 33.73 -1.24
CA ARG A 688 -5.86 33.52 0.09
C ARG A 688 -4.88 34.64 0.44
N PHE A 689 -3.94 34.93 -0.46
CA PHE A 689 -2.97 36.00 -0.26
C PHE A 689 -3.67 37.37 -0.09
N GLU A 690 -4.66 37.68 -0.93
CA GLU A 690 -5.43 38.92 -0.85
C GLU A 690 -6.15 39.07 0.48
N LYS A 691 -6.85 38.03 0.93
CA LYS A 691 -7.59 38.02 2.18
C LYS A 691 -6.66 38.26 3.37
N ASP A 692 -5.56 37.52 3.44
CA ASP A 692 -4.65 37.57 4.57
C ASP A 692 -3.84 38.87 4.58
N LEU A 693 -3.33 39.33 3.42
CA LEU A 693 -2.62 40.61 3.35
C LEU A 693 -3.55 41.78 3.67
N ARG A 694 -4.81 41.74 3.21
CA ARG A 694 -5.82 42.76 3.54
C ARG A 694 -6.01 42.91 5.06
N ALA A 695 -5.93 41.82 5.82
CA ALA A 695 -6.06 41.85 7.28
C ALA A 695 -4.88 42.56 7.97
N LEU A 696 -3.72 42.66 7.31
CA LEU A 696 -2.53 43.34 7.83
C LEU A 696 -2.41 44.80 7.37
N LEU A 697 -3.16 45.20 6.33
CA LEU A 697 -3.09 46.55 5.78
C LEU A 697 -4.06 47.53 6.48
N PRO A 698 -3.74 48.85 6.49
CA PRO A 698 -4.68 49.88 6.92
C PRO A 698 -6.02 49.81 6.19
N VAL A 699 -7.11 50.17 6.86
CA VAL A 699 -8.49 50.07 6.34
C VAL A 699 -8.68 50.87 5.04
N ASP A 700 -8.00 52.00 4.92
CA ASP A 700 -8.04 52.91 3.76
C ASP A 700 -7.06 52.54 2.63
N ALA A 701 -6.22 51.52 2.83
CA ALA A 701 -5.25 51.10 1.82
C ALA A 701 -5.96 50.51 0.59
N VAL A 702 -5.70 51.05 -0.59
CA VAL A 702 -6.21 50.48 -1.85
C VAL A 702 -5.20 49.48 -2.38
N MET A 703 -5.57 48.21 -2.39
CA MET A 703 -4.75 47.10 -2.90
C MET A 703 -5.42 46.51 -4.14
N GLN A 704 -4.63 46.29 -5.19
CA GLN A 704 -5.05 45.56 -6.37
C GLN A 704 -4.02 44.49 -6.69
N THR A 705 -4.50 43.33 -7.10
CA THR A 705 -3.61 42.24 -7.51
C THR A 705 -3.93 41.76 -8.91
N ARG A 706 -2.93 41.18 -9.57
CA ARG A 706 -3.08 40.57 -10.89
C ARG A 706 -2.10 39.41 -11.06
N LYS A 707 -2.47 38.47 -11.93
CA LYS A 707 -1.63 37.33 -12.31
C LYS A 707 -0.93 37.60 -13.63
N ALA A 708 0.25 37.02 -13.80
CA ALA A 708 0.91 36.90 -15.10
C ALA A 708 -0.01 36.20 -16.11
N LYS A 709 0.03 36.64 -17.37
CA LYS A 709 -0.74 36.02 -18.45
C LYS A 709 -0.29 34.60 -18.74
N ASP A 710 1.01 34.36 -18.66
CA ASP A 710 1.63 33.05 -18.83
C ASP A 710 2.79 32.91 -17.84
N PRO A 711 2.51 32.57 -16.55
CA PRO A 711 3.50 32.57 -15.48
C PRO A 711 4.71 31.66 -15.72
N LEU A 712 4.61 30.71 -16.66
CA LEU A 712 5.67 29.76 -17.00
C LEU A 712 6.59 30.29 -18.12
N LEU A 713 6.08 31.11 -19.03
CA LEU A 713 6.83 31.59 -20.21
C LEU A 713 7.09 33.10 -20.22
N ASP A 714 6.41 33.87 -19.36
CA ASP A 714 6.51 35.34 -19.38
C ASP A 714 7.91 35.85 -19.02
N ALA A 715 8.70 35.11 -18.23
CA ALA A 715 10.11 35.44 -17.98
C ALA A 715 10.92 35.41 -19.28
N TRP A 716 10.84 34.30 -20.04
CA TRP A 716 11.53 34.16 -21.33
C TRP A 716 11.01 35.18 -22.36
N LYS A 717 9.69 35.38 -22.46
CA LYS A 717 9.09 36.37 -23.38
C LYS A 717 9.49 37.80 -23.03
N GLY A 718 9.56 38.11 -21.74
CA GLY A 718 10.01 39.42 -21.25
C GLY A 718 11.47 39.69 -21.59
N ALA A 719 12.35 38.69 -21.42
CA ALA A 719 13.74 38.78 -21.84
C ALA A 719 13.88 38.95 -23.36
N ALA A 720 13.12 38.18 -24.14
CA ALA A 720 13.10 38.28 -25.61
C ALA A 720 12.64 39.67 -26.10
N ASN A 721 11.59 40.22 -25.50
CA ASN A 721 11.12 41.56 -25.83
C ASN A 721 12.10 42.65 -25.39
N TRP A 722 12.67 42.54 -24.18
CA TRP A 722 13.66 43.48 -23.69
C TRP A 722 14.93 43.50 -24.56
N ALA A 723 15.36 42.35 -25.07
CA ALA A 723 16.53 42.24 -25.94
C ALA A 723 16.39 43.03 -27.26
N ARG A 724 15.16 43.38 -27.65
CA ARG A 724 14.84 44.19 -28.84
C ARG A 724 14.65 45.68 -28.53
N GLU A 725 14.72 46.06 -27.25
CA GLU A 725 14.61 47.46 -26.82
C GLU A 725 15.97 48.17 -26.84
N PRO A 726 15.99 49.51 -26.97
CA PRO A 726 17.24 50.29 -26.93
C PRO A 726 18.07 50.09 -25.65
N GLY A 727 17.43 49.72 -24.54
CA GLY A 727 18.09 49.48 -23.26
C GLY A 727 18.95 48.21 -23.18
N TYR A 728 18.85 47.29 -24.14
CA TYR A 728 19.63 46.06 -24.15
C TYR A 728 21.13 46.30 -24.42
N LYS A 729 21.48 47.03 -25.49
CA LYS A 729 22.89 47.22 -25.88
C LYS A 729 23.73 47.88 -24.77
N PRO A 730 23.24 48.93 -24.07
CA PRO A 730 23.96 49.51 -22.95
C PRO A 730 24.07 48.59 -21.73
N ALA A 731 23.19 47.61 -21.58
CA ALA A 731 23.21 46.65 -20.48
C ALA A 731 24.05 45.40 -20.78
N SER A 732 24.45 45.18 -22.05
CA SER A 732 25.24 44.02 -22.45
C SER A 732 26.73 44.30 -22.34
N VAL A 733 27.46 43.38 -21.71
CA VAL A 733 28.92 43.35 -21.68
C VAL A 733 29.40 42.73 -23.00
N SER A 734 30.20 43.47 -23.76
CA SER A 734 30.84 42.95 -24.96
C SER A 734 32.09 42.15 -24.63
N ARG A 735 32.51 41.28 -25.56
CA ARG A 735 33.76 40.52 -25.42
C ARG A 735 34.97 41.42 -25.19
N ALA A 736 35.08 42.55 -25.90
CA ALA A 736 36.18 43.49 -25.71
C ALA A 736 36.18 44.11 -24.30
N GLU A 737 35.01 44.44 -23.76
CA GLU A 737 34.90 44.93 -22.37
C GLU A 737 35.26 43.85 -21.36
N TYR A 738 34.89 42.59 -21.61
CA TYR A 738 35.28 41.46 -20.79
C TYR A 738 36.81 41.23 -20.82
N GLU A 739 37.44 41.30 -21.99
CA GLU A 739 38.90 41.17 -22.14
C GLU A 739 39.65 42.32 -21.44
N GLU A 740 39.08 43.53 -21.40
CA GLU A 740 39.67 44.69 -20.74
C GLU A 740 39.42 44.71 -19.21
N LYS A 741 38.19 44.41 -18.78
CA LYS A 741 37.72 44.63 -17.39
C LYS A 741 37.63 43.35 -16.56
N GLY A 742 37.79 42.18 -17.18
CA GLY A 742 37.80 40.88 -16.54
C GLY A 742 36.42 40.24 -16.35
N SER A 743 36.43 39.00 -15.87
CA SER A 743 35.25 38.13 -15.80
C SER A 743 34.19 38.54 -14.76
N GLU A 744 34.55 39.37 -13.80
CA GLU A 744 33.62 39.88 -12.76
C GLU A 744 32.89 41.16 -13.21
N TYR A 745 33.28 41.76 -14.34
CA TYR A 745 32.66 42.98 -14.82
C TYR A 745 31.21 42.76 -15.26
N MET A 746 30.32 43.63 -14.81
CA MET A 746 28.92 43.67 -15.22
C MET A 746 28.45 45.11 -15.41
N LYS A 747 27.40 45.29 -16.21
CA LYS A 747 26.73 46.57 -16.38
C LYS A 747 25.46 46.58 -15.54
N GLU A 748 25.30 47.60 -14.71
CA GLU A 748 24.07 47.79 -13.95
C GLU A 748 22.93 48.19 -14.89
N HIS A 749 21.77 47.56 -14.73
CA HIS A 749 20.53 47.94 -15.41
C HIS A 749 19.32 47.58 -14.54
N ASN A 750 18.16 48.16 -14.86
CA ASN A 750 16.97 48.08 -14.00
C ASN A 750 16.36 46.67 -13.84
N LEU A 751 16.80 45.71 -14.64
CA LEU A 751 16.27 44.33 -14.65
C LEU A 751 17.30 43.31 -14.13
N GLY A 752 18.47 43.76 -13.69
CA GLY A 752 19.56 42.91 -13.20
C GLY A 752 19.77 43.03 -11.70
N ASN A 753 20.73 42.26 -11.19
CA ASN A 753 21.21 42.42 -9.82
C ASN A 753 22.05 43.70 -9.65
N VAL A 754 22.31 44.08 -8.40
CA VAL A 754 23.28 45.14 -8.07
C VAL A 754 24.70 44.61 -8.28
N GLY A 755 25.56 45.45 -8.87
CA GLY A 755 26.96 45.12 -9.17
C GLY A 755 27.93 45.35 -8.04
#